data_AF-A0A369GXR7-F1
#
_entry.id   AF-A0A369GXR7-F1
#
_cell.length_a   1.000
_cell.length_b   1.000
_cell.length_c   1.000
_cell.angle_alpha   90.00
_cell.angle_beta   90.00
_cell.angle_gamma   90.00
#
_symmetry.space_group_name_H-M   'P 1'
#
loop_
_entity.id
_entity.type
_entity.pdbx_description
1 polymer ?
#
loop_
_entity_poly.entity_id
_entity_poly.type
_entity_poly.pdbx_seq_one_letter_code
_entity_poly.pdbx_strand_id
1 'polypeptide(L)'
;MTDHHEALQPIHPSMTGKLDPVFEELYNQHVAKTPAQPVDLTRLRASYSTLYSYGTGPAPDVGRVYDAEVPATSSSSSSSDKKDATTMVAVRVYEPATTTGPWPVHINFHGGGWGLGDLDTEAHVCRHLCAKAGVAVIDVAYRLVPEFAFPTAITDGFAALKYIHDAEGARRFNVRPDSISLGGVSAGACIALALAHLARDHDEPAPIPLRLVVVATPVIDDLSQYEKAADSPFPSMKENEMAPTLNWARLAWFDRLKWSTTTTTTTTTTGGGDGGRDDDDENAQQQRRRRRAAAGWFANLLTAPRYDSLAKTVIYTAGADPLRDEGERYAQLLMENGVEVTARRYPGVPHPFIHMDKHLWQARDLIERTAREVRLAHWDPSTADQRLTTAPMGSESRPVCHRCAQIKQACDGSLPCARCVRLSLPCRPRNSAATAAAATDDDFQGEMPKARIRRVQTGCLMCKRRKKNHDSSHGSLISHVTRHDATAAAAASSSTVSSSTTTTPSSYPPQDPPSDSNSTPVLPPPGSAASTVGEMILDMMSPDTVSWDMTGSPPGWIDAVTPASSGSSPAASLHSTPPGSSLSIYVPQLLPQLNAPQDKALLNHYSTIVSSILSRRCSPTNPYNHYLLPMAQGNDLVLHCILALSANHWRKLQPTLNDRGLIHKSKATQSLARLLPHVDRTSADIALVSSLLLCMTELFDGTSEGWKLHLKGAKRLLITLKKQQGEMMTGHYKFLLRLARFLDSAATTSTCRPPLIGEEEAEAVALDRMTSTPDEEDSAVYGIPKELFHLIDRVNTLADLRSTRVDEASEAAFRLHANEIEDRINHWSYERGGMPRVGGWTVPPPPSSSPSSSPPPSFPTQDDVVQATWAFEYAIRLRLHQIVEGYELTDPKVGHYVEGILHSVQKIRYGSPLESCLIFPLVMAGGSCWKLEHRLVIQDRLLIMERTCGFGYIYNARDLVERVWSRRDQAEGTGAIVNWARIRYYEMNGLVLF
;
A
#
# COMPACT_ATOMS: atom_id res chain seq x y z
N MET A 1 35.41 27.96 -9.16
CA MET A 1 34.22 28.44 -9.90
C MET A 1 33.79 27.30 -10.80
N THR A 2 32.52 26.94 -10.77
CA THR A 2 31.88 25.98 -11.69
C THR A 2 30.76 26.74 -12.39
N ASP A 3 30.74 26.73 -13.71
CA ASP A 3 29.85 27.63 -14.47
C ASP A 3 28.37 27.24 -14.29
N HIS A 4 27.69 28.00 -13.43
CA HIS A 4 26.24 27.98 -13.30
C HIS A 4 25.62 28.48 -14.61
N HIS A 5 25.39 27.54 -15.53
CA HIS A 5 24.60 27.80 -16.73
C HIS A 5 23.17 28.16 -16.29
N GLU A 6 22.72 29.33 -16.73
CA GLU A 6 21.39 29.85 -16.41
C GLU A 6 20.29 28.92 -16.94
N ALA A 7 19.25 28.70 -16.13
CA ALA A 7 18.11 27.89 -16.54
C ALA A 7 17.19 28.73 -17.45
N LEU A 8 17.07 28.32 -18.72
CA LEU A 8 16.26 29.00 -19.74
C LEU A 8 14.75 28.67 -19.61
N GLN A 9 14.42 27.53 -18.99
CA GLN A 9 13.06 27.12 -18.64
C GLN A 9 13.06 26.52 -17.22
N PRO A 10 13.23 27.33 -16.16
CA PRO A 10 13.21 26.83 -14.79
C PRO A 10 11.81 26.33 -14.40
N ILE A 11 11.75 25.41 -13.43
CA ILE A 11 10.49 25.00 -12.81
C ILE A 11 9.84 26.24 -12.18
N HIS A 12 8.57 26.50 -12.50
CA HIS A 12 7.88 27.70 -12.02
C HIS A 12 7.72 27.66 -10.48
N PRO A 13 7.94 28.77 -9.74
CA PRO A 13 7.93 28.76 -8.29
C PRO A 13 6.65 28.19 -7.63
N SER A 14 5.48 28.30 -8.29
CA SER A 14 4.22 27.71 -7.81
C SER A 14 4.17 26.16 -7.82
N MET A 15 5.18 25.51 -8.41
CA MET A 15 5.34 24.05 -8.47
C MET A 15 6.38 23.52 -7.48
N THR A 16 7.12 24.40 -6.81
CA THR A 16 8.16 24.03 -5.82
C THR A 16 7.59 23.11 -4.75
N GLY A 17 8.17 21.91 -4.58
CA GLY A 17 7.73 20.94 -3.57
C GLY A 17 6.38 20.26 -3.87
N LYS A 18 5.77 20.50 -5.03
CA LYS A 18 4.65 19.68 -5.55
C LYS A 18 5.14 18.47 -6.36
N LEU A 19 6.42 18.45 -6.71
CA LEU A 19 7.04 17.49 -7.62
C LEU A 19 7.87 16.46 -6.88
N ASP A 20 8.09 15.30 -7.50
CA ASP A 20 9.02 14.27 -7.04
C ASP A 20 10.46 14.79 -7.28
N PRO A 21 11.37 14.77 -6.28
CA PRO A 21 12.73 15.25 -6.46
C PRO A 21 13.50 14.56 -7.60
N VAL A 22 13.19 13.30 -7.93
CA VAL A 22 13.78 12.59 -9.07
C VAL A 22 13.29 13.19 -10.39
N PHE A 23 12.02 13.63 -10.45
CA PHE A 23 11.52 14.36 -11.61
C PHE A 23 12.10 15.78 -11.68
N GLU A 24 12.18 16.51 -10.56
CA GLU A 24 12.79 17.86 -10.53
C GLU A 24 14.24 17.81 -11.02
N GLU A 25 15.04 16.84 -10.57
CA GLU A 25 16.40 16.63 -11.06
C GLU A 25 16.42 16.30 -12.57
N LEU A 26 15.59 15.34 -13.01
CA LEU A 26 15.54 14.91 -14.41
C LEU A 26 15.18 16.08 -15.35
N TYR A 27 14.21 16.91 -14.96
CA TYR A 27 13.79 18.11 -15.69
C TYR A 27 14.90 19.18 -15.70
N ASN A 28 15.53 19.45 -14.56
CA ASN A 28 16.60 20.45 -14.46
C ASN A 28 17.88 20.05 -15.21
N GLN A 29 18.13 18.74 -15.34
CA GLN A 29 19.25 18.21 -16.13
C GLN A 29 19.01 18.37 -17.65
N HIS A 30 17.81 18.00 -18.14
CA HIS A 30 17.54 17.78 -19.58
C HIS A 30 16.66 18.83 -20.26
N VAL A 31 15.73 19.46 -19.55
CA VAL A 31 14.70 20.35 -20.11
C VAL A 31 14.93 21.82 -19.75
N ALA A 32 15.31 22.11 -18.52
CA ALA A 32 15.44 23.49 -18.04
C ALA A 32 16.53 24.32 -18.74
N LYS A 33 17.40 23.68 -19.52
CA LYS A 33 18.48 24.30 -20.31
C LYS A 33 18.11 24.48 -21.79
N THR A 34 16.95 24.00 -22.22
CA THR A 34 16.48 24.15 -23.60
C THR A 34 15.92 25.56 -23.81
N PRO A 35 16.34 26.32 -24.83
CA PRO A 35 15.73 27.61 -25.15
C PRO A 35 14.24 27.48 -25.44
N ALA A 36 13.43 28.40 -24.94
CA ALA A 36 12.04 28.52 -25.38
C ALA A 36 12.01 28.91 -26.87
N GLN A 37 11.14 28.26 -27.64
CA GLN A 37 10.98 28.47 -29.09
C GLN A 37 9.48 28.41 -29.45
N PRO A 38 9.04 29.09 -30.53
CA PRO A 38 7.70 28.91 -31.08
C PRO A 38 7.42 27.44 -31.43
N VAL A 39 6.18 26.99 -31.25
CA VAL A 39 5.81 25.59 -31.48
C VAL A 39 5.61 25.33 -32.98
N ASP A 40 6.65 24.81 -33.62
CA ASP A 40 6.60 24.23 -34.97
C ASP A 40 6.06 22.79 -34.89
N LEU A 41 4.86 22.57 -35.45
CA LEU A 41 4.19 21.27 -35.45
C LEU A 41 4.98 20.20 -36.20
N THR A 42 5.58 20.54 -37.35
CA THR A 42 6.34 19.62 -38.20
C THR A 42 7.59 19.14 -37.48
N ARG A 43 8.34 20.08 -36.90
CA ARG A 43 9.53 19.78 -36.10
C ARG A 43 9.20 19.00 -34.83
N LEU A 44 8.08 19.33 -34.17
CA LEU A 44 7.65 18.64 -32.95
C LEU A 44 7.25 17.20 -33.25
N ARG A 45 6.43 16.95 -34.29
CA ARG A 45 6.10 15.58 -34.76
C ARG A 45 7.36 14.77 -35.07
N ALA A 46 8.29 15.34 -35.85
CA ALA A 46 9.55 14.69 -36.26
C ALA A 46 10.51 14.33 -35.10
N SER A 47 10.18 14.65 -33.85
CA SER A 47 10.98 14.31 -32.66
C SER A 47 10.14 13.82 -31.47
N TYR A 48 8.81 13.71 -31.59
CA TYR A 48 7.91 13.51 -30.46
C TYR A 48 8.16 12.19 -29.72
N SER A 49 8.34 11.10 -30.46
CA SER A 49 8.68 9.77 -29.92
C SER A 49 10.00 9.74 -29.15
N THR A 50 10.90 10.69 -29.39
CA THR A 50 12.18 10.84 -28.67
C THR A 50 12.12 11.85 -27.51
N LEU A 51 11.03 12.61 -27.37
CA LEU A 51 10.92 13.78 -26.48
C LEU A 51 11.19 13.46 -25.00
N TYR A 52 10.88 12.25 -24.55
CA TYR A 52 11.06 11.79 -23.17
C TYR A 52 12.16 10.72 -23.01
N SER A 53 12.92 10.43 -24.07
CA SER A 53 13.93 9.35 -24.13
C SER A 53 15.04 9.42 -23.07
N TYR A 54 15.29 10.60 -22.49
CA TYR A 54 16.18 10.74 -21.32
C TYR A 54 15.67 9.95 -20.09
N GLY A 55 14.34 9.90 -19.93
CA GLY A 55 13.62 9.21 -18.87
C GLY A 55 13.18 7.79 -19.20
N THR A 56 13.12 7.39 -20.46
CA THR A 56 12.57 6.09 -20.89
C THR A 56 13.54 4.93 -20.60
N GLY A 57 13.00 3.80 -20.12
CA GLY A 57 13.74 2.60 -19.74
C GLY A 57 13.86 1.57 -20.86
N PRO A 58 14.65 0.49 -20.62
CA PRO A 58 14.78 -0.61 -21.57
C PRO A 58 13.53 -1.49 -21.58
N ALA A 59 12.78 -1.41 -22.68
CA ALA A 59 11.64 -2.28 -22.94
C ALA A 59 12.07 -3.75 -23.15
N PRO A 60 11.23 -4.74 -22.80
CA PRO A 60 11.51 -6.15 -23.05
C PRO A 60 11.40 -6.50 -24.53
N ASP A 61 12.09 -7.56 -24.91
CA ASP A 61 11.84 -8.25 -26.18
C ASP A 61 10.47 -8.95 -26.17
N VAL A 62 9.86 -9.00 -27.34
CA VAL A 62 8.60 -9.70 -27.63
C VAL A 62 8.81 -10.65 -28.81
N GLY A 63 7.91 -11.60 -29.03
CA GLY A 63 8.12 -12.69 -30.00
C GLY A 63 8.21 -12.19 -31.44
N ARG A 64 7.39 -11.19 -31.77
CA ARG A 64 7.41 -10.50 -33.06
C ARG A 64 6.88 -9.08 -32.91
N VAL A 65 7.42 -8.16 -33.71
CA VAL A 65 6.82 -6.85 -33.96
C VAL A 65 6.69 -6.67 -35.47
N TYR A 66 5.56 -6.17 -35.95
CA TYR A 66 5.36 -5.82 -37.35
C TYR A 66 4.28 -4.75 -37.50
N ASP A 67 4.43 -3.95 -38.55
CA ASP A 67 3.44 -2.96 -38.94
C ASP A 67 2.46 -3.57 -39.95
N ALA A 68 1.20 -3.16 -39.85
CA ALA A 68 0.09 -3.62 -40.68
C ALA A 68 -0.90 -2.46 -40.88
N GLU A 69 -1.94 -2.69 -41.68
CA GLU A 69 -3.01 -1.71 -41.92
C GLU A 69 -4.39 -2.31 -41.67
N VAL A 70 -5.28 -1.53 -41.03
CA VAL A 70 -6.70 -1.87 -40.80
C VAL A 70 -7.63 -0.91 -41.55
N PRO A 71 -8.82 -1.36 -41.99
CA PRO A 71 -9.82 -0.47 -42.58
C PRO A 71 -10.28 0.63 -41.61
N ALA A 72 -10.45 1.84 -42.14
CA ALA A 72 -10.91 3.03 -41.44
C ALA A 72 -12.08 3.70 -42.18
N THR A 73 -12.92 4.45 -41.45
CA THR A 73 -14.10 5.11 -42.02
C THR A 73 -13.70 6.30 -42.90
N SER A 74 -14.12 6.27 -44.17
CA SER A 74 -13.85 7.30 -45.18
C SER A 74 -14.59 8.61 -44.87
N SER A 75 -13.88 9.57 -44.30
CA SER A 75 -14.43 10.81 -43.75
C SER A 75 -14.45 11.96 -44.77
N SER A 76 -15.34 11.94 -45.78
CA SER A 76 -16.00 13.16 -46.34
C SER A 76 -16.76 12.96 -47.68
N SER A 77 -17.62 13.95 -47.95
CA SER A 77 -18.24 14.33 -49.23
C SER A 77 -19.48 13.55 -49.71
N SER A 78 -20.56 14.31 -49.90
CA SER A 78 -21.79 13.91 -50.57
C SER A 78 -21.59 13.97 -52.10
N SER A 79 -21.02 12.91 -52.68
CA SER A 79 -21.03 12.69 -54.13
C SER A 79 -21.31 11.22 -54.43
N SER A 80 -22.18 10.94 -55.40
CA SER A 80 -22.77 9.62 -55.67
C SER A 80 -21.84 8.63 -56.36
N ASP A 81 -20.69 9.08 -56.84
CA ASP A 81 -20.03 8.50 -58.01
C ASP A 81 -18.60 7.95 -57.76
N LYS A 82 -18.24 7.74 -56.49
CA LYS A 82 -17.02 6.99 -56.11
C LYS A 82 -17.27 6.01 -54.97
N LYS A 83 -17.53 4.76 -55.36
CA LYS A 83 -17.33 3.59 -54.50
C LYS A 83 -15.83 3.26 -54.38
N ASP A 84 -15.51 2.44 -53.38
CA ASP A 84 -14.30 1.60 -53.29
C ASP A 84 -12.96 2.34 -53.18
N ALA A 85 -12.90 3.33 -52.27
CA ALA A 85 -11.66 3.88 -51.73
C ALA A 85 -11.62 3.74 -50.19
N THR A 86 -11.51 2.50 -49.69
CA THR A 86 -11.36 2.20 -48.27
C THR A 86 -10.14 2.93 -47.72
N THR A 87 -10.35 3.82 -46.74
CA THR A 87 -9.24 4.47 -46.03
C THR A 87 -8.57 3.42 -45.14
N MET A 88 -7.24 3.42 -45.08
CA MET A 88 -6.48 2.50 -44.22
C MET A 88 -5.79 3.28 -43.11
N VAL A 89 -5.71 2.69 -41.92
CA VAL A 89 -4.97 3.21 -40.76
C VAL A 89 -3.88 2.21 -40.40
N ALA A 90 -2.65 2.72 -40.19
CA ALA A 90 -1.53 1.89 -39.79
C ALA A 90 -1.66 1.45 -38.32
N VAL A 91 -1.24 0.21 -38.04
CA VAL A 91 -1.18 -0.37 -36.69
C VAL A 91 0.13 -1.10 -36.50
N ARG A 92 0.66 -1.10 -35.27
CA ARG A 92 1.83 -1.90 -34.88
C ARG A 92 1.39 -3.04 -33.98
N VAL A 93 1.69 -4.26 -34.40
CA VAL A 93 1.32 -5.50 -33.69
C VAL A 93 2.52 -6.03 -32.94
N TYR A 94 2.34 -6.31 -31.64
CA TYR A 94 3.33 -6.93 -30.76
C TYR A 94 2.80 -8.31 -30.32
N GLU A 95 3.47 -9.38 -30.74
CA GLU A 95 3.09 -10.77 -30.43
C GLU A 95 3.92 -11.32 -29.24
N PRO A 96 3.31 -11.98 -28.24
CA PRO A 96 4.01 -12.60 -27.11
C PRO A 96 5.11 -13.59 -27.52
N ALA A 97 6.24 -13.56 -26.80
CA ALA A 97 7.38 -14.46 -27.05
C ALA A 97 7.19 -15.90 -26.52
N THR A 98 6.26 -16.10 -25.59
CA THR A 98 6.20 -17.31 -24.72
C THR A 98 4.98 -18.19 -24.95
N THR A 99 4.03 -17.76 -25.78
CA THR A 99 2.76 -18.44 -26.01
C THR A 99 2.35 -18.33 -27.49
N THR A 100 1.63 -19.34 -27.99
CA THR A 100 0.99 -19.29 -29.33
C THR A 100 -0.46 -18.84 -29.20
N GLY A 101 -0.93 -17.97 -30.09
CA GLY A 101 -2.32 -17.51 -30.11
C GLY A 101 -3.34 -18.58 -30.54
N PRO A 102 -4.64 -18.23 -30.61
CA PRO A 102 -5.15 -16.86 -30.56
C PRO A 102 -5.05 -16.23 -29.17
N TRP A 103 -4.39 -15.07 -29.09
CA TRP A 103 -4.17 -14.35 -27.83
C TRP A 103 -5.35 -13.42 -27.49
N PRO A 104 -5.66 -13.19 -26.21
CA PRO A 104 -6.35 -11.96 -25.81
C PRO A 104 -5.59 -10.73 -26.30
N VAL A 105 -6.30 -9.63 -26.56
CA VAL A 105 -5.74 -8.43 -27.20
C VAL A 105 -5.94 -7.17 -26.37
N HIS A 106 -4.91 -6.33 -26.35
CA HIS A 106 -4.96 -4.96 -25.86
C HIS A 106 -4.77 -3.99 -27.02
N ILE A 107 -5.71 -3.08 -27.22
CA ILE A 107 -5.65 -2.07 -28.27
C ILE A 107 -5.23 -0.75 -27.63
N ASN A 108 -4.09 -0.22 -28.04
CA ASN A 108 -3.50 1.01 -27.51
C ASN A 108 -3.74 2.21 -28.44
N PHE A 109 -3.98 3.37 -27.86
CA PHE A 109 -4.05 4.66 -28.54
C PHE A 109 -3.08 5.61 -27.86
N HIS A 110 -2.11 6.13 -28.62
CA HIS A 110 -1.05 6.96 -28.06
C HIS A 110 -1.52 8.36 -27.61
N GLY A 111 -0.74 9.00 -26.74
CA GLY A 111 -0.91 10.40 -26.36
C GLY A 111 -0.53 11.38 -27.47
N GLY A 112 -0.63 12.69 -27.17
CA GLY A 112 -0.19 13.75 -28.09
C GLY A 112 -1.25 14.81 -28.47
N GLY A 113 -2.34 14.95 -27.71
CA GLY A 113 -3.34 16.00 -27.94
C GLY A 113 -3.98 15.93 -29.33
N TRP A 114 -4.23 14.71 -29.83
CA TRP A 114 -4.71 14.37 -31.18
C TRP A 114 -3.85 14.85 -32.37
N GLY A 115 -2.83 15.68 -32.17
CA GLY A 115 -2.02 16.28 -33.24
C GLY A 115 -0.57 15.82 -33.30
N LEU A 116 -0.12 15.08 -32.28
CA LEU A 116 1.21 14.50 -32.11
C LEU A 116 1.08 13.00 -31.77
N GLY A 117 2.22 12.31 -31.71
CA GLY A 117 2.30 10.88 -31.44
C GLY A 117 2.42 10.03 -32.71
N ASP A 118 2.92 8.82 -32.53
CA ASP A 118 3.21 7.82 -33.57
C ASP A 118 3.34 6.42 -32.91
N LEU A 119 3.59 5.39 -33.72
CA LEU A 119 3.76 3.99 -33.28
C LEU A 119 5.10 3.72 -32.54
N ASP A 120 5.97 4.73 -32.40
CA ASP A 120 7.23 4.67 -31.66
C ASP A 120 7.12 5.32 -30.27
N THR A 121 6.23 6.31 -30.12
CA THR A 121 6.02 7.14 -28.91
C THR A 121 5.71 6.31 -27.66
N GLU A 122 4.91 5.25 -27.82
CA GLU A 122 4.54 4.34 -26.73
C GLU A 122 5.06 2.91 -26.94
N ALA A 123 5.94 2.68 -27.92
CA ALA A 123 6.45 1.35 -28.24
C ALA A 123 7.11 0.62 -27.06
N HIS A 124 7.72 1.36 -26.12
CA HIS A 124 8.25 0.79 -24.88
C HIS A 124 7.13 0.28 -23.95
N VAL A 125 6.05 1.05 -23.78
CA VAL A 125 4.85 0.66 -23.01
C VAL A 125 4.19 -0.55 -23.68
N CYS A 126 3.93 -0.50 -24.99
CA CYS A 126 3.31 -1.59 -25.74
C CYS A 126 4.09 -2.90 -25.63
N ARG A 127 5.43 -2.86 -25.69
CA ARG A 127 6.31 -4.02 -25.41
C ARG A 127 6.19 -4.52 -23.97
N HIS A 128 6.19 -3.61 -22.98
CA HIS A 128 5.97 -3.99 -21.59
C HIS A 128 4.61 -4.67 -21.39
N LEU A 129 3.52 -4.14 -21.95
CA LEU A 129 2.18 -4.72 -21.82
C LEU A 129 2.12 -6.10 -22.50
N CYS A 130 2.64 -6.23 -23.73
CA CYS A 130 2.71 -7.50 -24.44
C CYS A 130 3.44 -8.58 -23.62
N ALA A 131 4.67 -8.30 -23.18
CA ALA A 131 5.49 -9.26 -22.44
C ALA A 131 4.98 -9.54 -21.01
N LYS A 132 4.52 -8.52 -20.28
CA LYS A 132 4.13 -8.63 -18.86
C LYS A 132 2.70 -9.11 -18.67
N ALA A 133 1.76 -8.77 -19.55
CA ALA A 133 0.42 -9.33 -19.51
C ALA A 133 0.35 -10.69 -20.22
N GLY A 134 1.08 -10.87 -21.33
CA GLY A 134 1.03 -12.07 -22.19
C GLY A 134 0.02 -11.96 -23.33
N VAL A 135 -0.45 -10.75 -23.63
CA VAL A 135 -1.44 -10.42 -24.66
C VAL A 135 -0.78 -10.01 -25.98
N ALA A 136 -1.49 -10.15 -27.09
CA ALA A 136 -1.18 -9.35 -28.26
C ALA A 136 -1.47 -7.87 -27.96
N VAL A 137 -0.58 -6.97 -28.36
CA VAL A 137 -0.86 -5.52 -28.32
C VAL A 137 -0.96 -5.01 -29.75
N ILE A 138 -2.00 -4.24 -30.05
CA ILE A 138 -2.19 -3.56 -31.33
C ILE A 138 -2.28 -2.06 -31.05
N ASP A 139 -1.22 -1.34 -31.41
CA ASP A 139 -1.09 0.11 -31.23
C ASP A 139 -1.54 0.81 -32.51
N VAL A 140 -2.39 1.84 -32.41
CA VAL A 140 -3.14 2.39 -33.55
C VAL A 140 -2.69 3.81 -33.91
N ALA A 141 -2.16 4.00 -35.12
CA ALA A 141 -1.77 5.30 -35.66
C ALA A 141 -3.00 6.06 -36.20
N TYR A 142 -3.88 6.45 -35.29
CA TYR A 142 -5.10 7.19 -35.62
C TYR A 142 -4.77 8.52 -36.35
N ARG A 143 -5.66 8.98 -37.24
CA ARG A 143 -5.38 10.17 -38.05
C ARG A 143 -5.39 11.45 -37.20
N LEU A 144 -4.38 12.29 -37.40
CA LEU A 144 -4.07 13.44 -36.54
C LEU A 144 -4.71 14.76 -37.00
N VAL A 145 -4.94 15.68 -36.04
CA VAL A 145 -5.22 17.10 -36.31
C VAL A 145 -3.92 17.85 -36.64
N PRO A 146 -3.95 18.89 -37.50
CA PRO A 146 -5.12 19.51 -38.13
C PRO A 146 -5.59 18.83 -39.42
N GLU A 147 -4.82 17.91 -40.02
CA GLU A 147 -5.12 17.32 -41.33
C GLU A 147 -6.47 16.59 -41.36
N PHE A 148 -6.81 15.91 -40.25
CA PHE A 148 -8.09 15.23 -40.08
C PHE A 148 -8.79 15.79 -38.84
N ALA A 149 -10.00 16.31 -39.02
CA ALA A 149 -10.72 17.02 -37.96
C ALA A 149 -11.09 16.11 -36.79
N PHE A 150 -11.03 16.62 -35.56
CA PHE A 150 -11.71 16.00 -34.43
C PHE A 150 -13.22 15.81 -34.75
N PRO A 151 -13.82 14.62 -34.55
CA PRO A 151 -13.34 13.46 -33.78
C PRO A 151 -12.77 12.29 -34.62
N THR A 152 -12.15 12.52 -35.79
CA THR A 152 -11.70 11.44 -36.72
C THR A 152 -10.86 10.35 -36.03
N ALA A 153 -9.99 10.73 -35.09
CA ALA A 153 -9.19 9.79 -34.30
C ALA A 153 -10.03 8.74 -33.53
N ILE A 154 -11.21 9.14 -33.02
CA ILE A 154 -12.14 8.24 -32.34
C ILE A 154 -12.84 7.33 -33.36
N THR A 155 -13.22 7.85 -34.53
CA THR A 155 -13.83 7.02 -35.59
C THR A 155 -12.84 6.01 -36.19
N ASP A 156 -11.56 6.37 -36.26
CA ASP A 156 -10.48 5.46 -36.67
C ASP A 156 -10.27 4.36 -35.64
N GLY A 157 -10.18 4.72 -34.36
CA GLY A 157 -10.10 3.75 -33.27
C GLY A 157 -11.29 2.80 -33.23
N PHE A 158 -12.49 3.27 -33.60
CA PHE A 158 -13.69 2.44 -33.64
C PHE A 158 -13.74 1.53 -34.87
N ALA A 159 -13.26 1.99 -36.02
CA ALA A 159 -13.08 1.15 -37.19
C ALA A 159 -12.03 0.06 -36.94
N ALA A 160 -10.91 0.40 -36.31
CA ALA A 160 -9.87 -0.54 -35.89
C ALA A 160 -10.42 -1.57 -34.88
N LEU A 161 -11.12 -1.14 -33.83
CA LEU A 161 -11.77 -2.03 -32.86
C LEU A 161 -12.74 -3.01 -33.55
N LYS A 162 -13.60 -2.53 -34.44
CA LYS A 162 -14.53 -3.39 -35.18
C LYS A 162 -13.82 -4.40 -36.08
N TYR A 163 -12.76 -4.00 -36.79
CA TYR A 163 -11.99 -4.92 -37.62
C TYR A 163 -11.24 -5.96 -36.77
N ILE A 164 -10.69 -5.59 -35.62
CA ILE A 164 -9.99 -6.51 -34.70
C ILE A 164 -10.97 -7.48 -34.01
N HIS A 165 -12.22 -7.05 -33.78
CA HIS A 165 -13.31 -7.90 -33.28
C HIS A 165 -13.91 -8.82 -34.36
N ASP A 166 -13.91 -8.40 -35.63
CA ASP A 166 -14.39 -9.23 -36.74
C ASP A 166 -13.56 -10.50 -36.96
N ALA A 167 -14.20 -11.54 -37.50
CA ALA A 167 -13.59 -12.83 -37.79
C ALA A 167 -12.41 -12.76 -38.78
N GLU A 168 -12.37 -11.77 -39.69
CA GLU A 168 -11.22 -11.58 -40.57
C GLU A 168 -10.01 -11.03 -39.80
N GLY A 169 -10.16 -9.91 -39.07
CA GLY A 169 -9.06 -9.28 -38.36
C GLY A 169 -8.59 -10.10 -37.16
N ALA A 170 -9.51 -10.72 -36.42
CA ALA A 170 -9.18 -11.66 -35.35
C ALA A 170 -8.30 -12.83 -35.86
N ARG A 171 -8.65 -13.41 -37.01
CA ARG A 171 -7.85 -14.44 -37.67
C ARG A 171 -6.53 -13.89 -38.23
N ARG A 172 -6.51 -12.67 -38.77
CA ARG A 172 -5.34 -12.03 -39.39
C ARG A 172 -4.24 -11.71 -38.36
N PHE A 173 -4.64 -11.24 -37.17
CA PHE A 173 -3.72 -10.90 -36.09
C PHE A 173 -3.54 -12.04 -35.07
N ASN A 174 -4.20 -13.19 -35.26
CA ASN A 174 -4.20 -14.32 -34.34
C ASN A 174 -4.63 -13.92 -32.91
N VAL A 175 -5.78 -13.25 -32.81
CA VAL A 175 -6.34 -12.74 -31.55
C VAL A 175 -7.76 -13.25 -31.26
N ARG A 176 -8.19 -13.10 -30.02
CA ARG A 176 -9.51 -13.49 -29.51
C ARG A 176 -10.51 -12.34 -29.59
N PRO A 177 -11.58 -12.44 -30.41
CA PRO A 177 -12.57 -11.38 -30.54
C PRO A 177 -13.48 -11.23 -29.29
N ASP A 178 -13.49 -12.24 -28.41
CA ASP A 178 -14.25 -12.27 -27.15
C ASP A 178 -13.45 -11.76 -25.92
N SER A 179 -12.21 -11.29 -26.15
CA SER A 179 -11.23 -11.01 -25.11
C SER A 179 -10.39 -9.77 -25.49
N ILE A 180 -11.09 -8.63 -25.64
CA ILE A 180 -10.51 -7.34 -26.02
C ILE A 180 -10.42 -6.42 -24.81
N SER A 181 -9.34 -5.65 -24.70
CA SER A 181 -9.20 -4.54 -23.75
C SER A 181 -8.68 -3.31 -24.47
N LEU A 182 -9.05 -2.11 -23.99
CA LEU A 182 -8.62 -0.83 -24.56
C LEU A 182 -7.68 -0.10 -23.60
N GLY A 183 -6.77 0.70 -24.14
CA GLY A 183 -5.94 1.59 -23.33
C GLY A 183 -5.29 2.71 -24.12
N GLY A 184 -4.60 3.59 -23.39
CA GLY A 184 -3.94 4.75 -23.94
C GLY A 184 -3.67 5.82 -22.89
N VAL A 185 -3.07 6.92 -23.30
CA VAL A 185 -2.74 8.05 -22.40
C VAL A 185 -3.25 9.37 -22.98
N SER A 186 -3.54 10.38 -22.16
CA SER A 186 -3.87 11.73 -22.65
C SER A 186 -5.05 11.74 -23.65
N ALA A 187 -4.83 12.23 -24.87
CA ALA A 187 -5.79 12.15 -25.99
C ALA A 187 -6.14 10.71 -26.39
N GLY A 188 -5.18 9.77 -26.34
CA GLY A 188 -5.42 8.35 -26.57
C GLY A 188 -6.27 7.69 -25.48
N ALA A 189 -6.13 8.14 -24.24
CA ALA A 189 -7.04 7.76 -23.15
C ALA A 189 -8.46 8.28 -23.39
N CYS A 190 -8.62 9.51 -23.89
CA CYS A 190 -9.93 10.04 -24.31
C CYS A 190 -10.57 9.16 -25.41
N ILE A 191 -9.77 8.72 -26.40
CA ILE A 191 -10.20 7.78 -27.44
C ILE A 191 -10.63 6.44 -26.81
N ALA A 192 -9.81 5.82 -25.95
CA ALA A 192 -10.13 4.55 -25.29
C ALA A 192 -11.41 4.60 -24.45
N LEU A 193 -11.68 5.71 -23.76
CA LEU A 193 -12.91 5.93 -23.00
C LEU A 193 -14.13 6.12 -23.91
N ALA A 194 -14.03 6.96 -24.94
CA ALA A 194 -15.12 7.15 -25.91
C ALA A 194 -15.49 5.84 -26.63
N LEU A 195 -14.50 5.02 -26.95
CA LEU A 195 -14.67 3.69 -27.54
C LEU A 195 -15.38 2.70 -26.62
N ALA A 196 -15.30 2.86 -25.29
CA ALA A 196 -16.01 2.00 -24.35
C ALA A 196 -17.54 2.15 -24.47
N HIS A 197 -18.02 3.39 -24.61
CA HIS A 197 -19.42 3.66 -24.90
C HIS A 197 -19.80 3.16 -26.29
N LEU A 198 -19.00 3.44 -27.32
CA LEU A 198 -19.28 2.99 -28.69
C LEU A 198 -19.29 1.47 -28.84
N ALA A 199 -18.50 0.74 -28.04
CA ALA A 199 -18.52 -0.72 -27.98
C ALA A 199 -19.80 -1.27 -27.33
N ARG A 200 -20.27 -0.63 -26.25
CA ARG A 200 -21.54 -0.95 -25.58
C ARG A 200 -22.75 -0.64 -26.47
N ASP A 201 -22.71 0.49 -27.17
CA ASP A 201 -23.81 1.04 -27.99
C ASP A 201 -23.74 0.54 -29.45
N HIS A 202 -23.14 -0.64 -29.70
CA HIS A 202 -22.99 -1.23 -31.03
C HIS A 202 -23.99 -2.38 -31.26
N ASP A 203 -25.04 -2.13 -32.04
CA ASP A 203 -26.17 -3.07 -32.15
C ASP A 203 -26.03 -4.19 -33.22
N GLU A 204 -24.98 -4.20 -34.05
CA GLU A 204 -24.83 -5.18 -35.15
C GLU A 204 -23.54 -6.02 -35.05
N PRO A 205 -23.59 -7.36 -34.91
CA PRO A 205 -24.74 -8.19 -34.52
C PRO A 205 -25.02 -8.17 -33.00
N ALA A 206 -24.13 -7.56 -32.22
CA ALA A 206 -24.19 -7.41 -30.77
C ALA A 206 -23.15 -6.36 -30.29
N PRO A 207 -23.26 -5.86 -29.05
CA PRO A 207 -22.24 -5.04 -28.40
C PRO A 207 -20.88 -5.73 -28.36
N ILE A 208 -19.81 -4.96 -28.56
CA ILE A 208 -18.44 -5.47 -28.63
C ILE A 208 -17.94 -5.77 -27.19
N PRO A 209 -17.61 -7.02 -26.84
CA PRO A 209 -17.33 -7.42 -25.46
C PRO A 209 -15.93 -6.98 -25.01
N LEU A 210 -15.86 -5.80 -24.39
CA LEU A 210 -14.66 -5.31 -23.73
C LEU A 210 -14.52 -5.91 -22.32
N ARG A 211 -13.33 -6.45 -22.00
CA ARG A 211 -12.98 -6.98 -20.68
C ARG A 211 -12.47 -5.91 -19.72
N LEU A 212 -11.83 -4.88 -20.25
CA LEU A 212 -11.16 -3.83 -19.49
C LEU A 212 -10.94 -2.59 -20.37
N VAL A 213 -11.04 -1.42 -19.75
CA VAL A 213 -10.47 -0.16 -20.25
C VAL A 213 -9.44 0.32 -19.23
N VAL A 214 -8.22 0.64 -19.64
CA VAL A 214 -7.16 1.11 -18.72
C VAL A 214 -6.40 2.29 -19.30
N VAL A 215 -6.48 3.42 -18.61
CA VAL A 215 -6.05 4.73 -19.14
C VAL A 215 -5.21 5.53 -18.15
N ALA A 216 -4.29 6.34 -18.68
CA ALA A 216 -3.47 7.26 -17.91
C ALA A 216 -3.69 8.73 -18.33
N THR A 217 -3.76 9.61 -17.32
CA THR A 217 -3.89 11.07 -17.45
C THR A 217 -4.88 11.48 -18.56
N PRO A 218 -6.14 11.00 -18.52
CA PRO A 218 -7.09 11.19 -19.62
C PRO A 218 -7.43 12.66 -19.82
N VAL A 219 -7.67 13.06 -21.08
CA VAL A 219 -8.42 14.28 -21.37
C VAL A 219 -9.91 13.95 -21.33
N ILE A 220 -10.69 14.74 -20.59
CA ILE A 220 -12.11 14.46 -20.30
C ILE A 220 -13.04 15.60 -20.75
N ASP A 221 -12.76 16.84 -20.38
CA ASP A 221 -13.67 18.00 -20.53
C ASP A 221 -13.37 18.83 -21.79
N ASP A 222 -14.32 19.64 -22.26
CA ASP A 222 -14.05 20.56 -23.37
C ASP A 222 -13.33 21.81 -22.87
N LEU A 223 -12.00 21.75 -22.84
CA LEU A 223 -11.11 22.89 -22.55
C LEU A 223 -11.48 24.17 -23.33
N SER A 224 -12.14 24.05 -24.47
CA SER A 224 -12.52 25.17 -25.33
C SER A 224 -13.63 26.07 -24.77
N GLN A 225 -14.25 25.70 -23.64
CA GLN A 225 -15.24 26.51 -22.93
C GLN A 225 -14.62 27.49 -21.91
N TYR A 226 -13.29 27.44 -21.69
CA TYR A 226 -12.56 28.25 -20.71
C TYR A 226 -11.57 29.21 -21.37
N GLU A 227 -11.48 30.46 -20.91
CA GLU A 227 -10.50 31.43 -21.41
C GLU A 227 -9.17 31.30 -20.65
N LYS A 228 -9.25 30.99 -19.35
CA LYS A 228 -8.15 30.93 -18.38
C LYS A 228 -8.26 29.65 -17.52
N ALA A 229 -7.13 29.19 -16.99
CA ALA A 229 -7.10 27.99 -16.12
C ALA A 229 -8.01 28.11 -14.87
N ALA A 230 -8.24 29.33 -14.41
CA ALA A 230 -9.09 29.64 -13.26
C ALA A 230 -10.61 29.62 -13.56
N ASP A 231 -11.01 29.55 -14.83
CA ASP A 231 -12.42 29.47 -15.24
C ASP A 231 -12.94 28.02 -15.21
N SER A 232 -12.03 27.04 -15.19
CA SER A 232 -12.36 25.62 -15.10
C SER A 232 -12.88 25.24 -13.71
N PRO A 233 -13.91 24.38 -13.60
CA PRO A 233 -14.43 23.88 -12.32
C PRO A 233 -13.46 22.92 -11.62
N PHE A 234 -12.39 22.48 -12.30
CA PHE A 234 -11.40 21.54 -11.77
C PHE A 234 -10.24 22.26 -11.08
N PRO A 235 -10.08 22.14 -9.74
CA PRO A 235 -9.04 22.85 -9.00
C PRO A 235 -7.62 22.56 -9.52
N SER A 236 -7.36 21.33 -9.99
CA SER A 236 -6.10 20.96 -10.64
C SER A 236 -5.71 21.88 -11.79
N MET A 237 -6.66 22.37 -12.59
CA MET A 237 -6.38 23.21 -13.76
C MET A 237 -5.64 24.49 -13.35
N LYS A 238 -6.11 25.13 -12.26
CA LYS A 238 -5.52 26.32 -11.65
C LYS A 238 -4.32 25.99 -10.75
N GLU A 239 -4.39 24.91 -9.97
CA GLU A 239 -3.31 24.48 -9.08
C GLU A 239 -2.03 24.18 -9.86
N ASN A 240 -2.17 23.58 -11.04
CA ASN A 240 -1.11 23.11 -11.92
C ASN A 240 -1.01 23.93 -13.21
N GLU A 241 -1.58 25.15 -13.24
CA GLU A 241 -1.59 26.07 -14.41
C GLU A 241 -0.20 26.24 -15.05
N MET A 242 0.85 26.22 -14.20
CA MET A 242 2.26 26.39 -14.56
C MET A 242 3.10 25.10 -14.39
N ALA A 243 2.47 23.92 -14.48
CA ALA A 243 3.15 22.64 -14.32
C ALA A 243 4.23 22.38 -15.40
N PRO A 244 5.33 21.67 -15.06
CA PRO A 244 6.35 21.34 -16.03
C PRO A 244 5.81 20.35 -17.08
N THR A 245 6.33 20.44 -18.31
CA THR A 245 5.99 19.62 -19.50
C THR A 245 4.57 19.79 -20.08
N LEU A 246 3.52 19.87 -19.27
CA LEU A 246 2.17 20.22 -19.72
C LEU A 246 1.54 21.23 -18.75
N ASN A 247 1.22 22.41 -19.27
CA ASN A 247 0.69 23.56 -18.53
C ASN A 247 -0.52 24.14 -19.28
N TRP A 248 -1.21 25.12 -18.69
CA TRP A 248 -2.38 25.75 -19.31
C TRP A 248 -2.10 26.29 -20.72
N ALA A 249 -0.97 26.97 -20.92
CA ALA A 249 -0.59 27.52 -22.21
C ALA A 249 -0.40 26.45 -23.31
N ARG A 250 0.12 25.27 -22.96
CA ARG A 250 0.24 24.10 -23.86
C ARG A 250 -1.11 23.43 -24.10
N LEU A 251 -1.95 23.28 -23.07
CA LEU A 251 -3.31 22.75 -23.21
C LEU A 251 -4.18 23.61 -24.14
N ALA A 252 -4.17 24.93 -23.95
CA ALA A 252 -4.87 25.86 -24.82
C ALA A 252 -4.30 25.88 -26.26
N TRP A 253 -3.02 25.52 -26.46
CA TRP A 253 -2.45 25.33 -27.80
C TRP A 253 -2.95 24.02 -28.44
N PHE A 254 -3.01 22.91 -27.69
CA PHE A 254 -3.59 21.65 -28.16
C PHE A 254 -5.08 21.78 -28.49
N ASP A 255 -5.88 22.50 -27.69
CA ASP A 255 -7.30 22.71 -28.01
C ASP A 255 -7.48 23.55 -29.28
N ARG A 256 -6.70 24.63 -29.45
CA ARG A 256 -6.70 25.37 -30.73
C ARG A 256 -6.35 24.46 -31.92
N LEU A 257 -5.39 23.55 -31.77
CA LEU A 257 -5.03 22.57 -32.79
C LEU A 257 -6.15 21.54 -33.06
N LYS A 258 -6.83 21.06 -32.01
CA LYS A 258 -8.01 20.16 -32.06
C LYS A 258 -9.10 20.69 -33.00
N TRP A 259 -9.24 22.02 -33.06
CA TRP A 259 -10.27 22.71 -33.84
C TRP A 259 -9.78 23.37 -35.15
N SER A 260 -8.47 23.40 -35.45
CA SER A 260 -7.90 24.23 -36.55
C SER A 260 -7.84 23.57 -37.93
N THR A 261 -8.68 22.57 -38.24
CA THR A 261 -8.56 21.80 -39.49
C THR A 261 -8.72 22.64 -40.76
N THR A 262 -7.70 22.57 -41.61
CA THR A 262 -7.65 23.19 -42.94
C THR A 262 -8.70 22.60 -43.88
N THR A 263 -9.50 23.46 -44.51
CA THR A 263 -10.48 23.02 -45.53
C THR A 263 -9.80 22.92 -46.89
N THR A 264 -9.37 21.71 -47.27
CA THR A 264 -8.76 21.44 -48.59
C THR A 264 -9.81 21.41 -49.70
N THR A 265 -10.26 22.58 -50.14
CA THR A 265 -11.09 22.72 -51.35
C THR A 265 -10.23 23.28 -52.50
N THR A 266 -9.69 22.39 -53.33
CA THR A 266 -8.99 22.77 -54.56
C THR A 266 -10.00 23.11 -55.65
N THR A 267 -10.38 24.38 -55.78
CA THR A 267 -11.16 24.88 -56.92
C THR A 267 -10.33 25.89 -57.72
N THR A 268 -9.70 25.40 -58.79
CA THR A 268 -8.89 26.23 -59.70
C THR A 268 -9.79 27.01 -60.66
N THR A 269 -10.23 28.21 -60.27
CA THR A 269 -10.94 29.12 -61.19
C THR A 269 -10.38 30.54 -61.12
N THR A 270 -9.98 31.07 -62.29
CA THR A 270 -9.54 32.45 -62.46
C THR A 270 -10.73 33.42 -62.56
N GLY A 271 -10.73 34.50 -61.79
CA GLY A 271 -11.69 35.59 -61.93
C GLY A 271 -11.50 36.64 -60.82
N GLY A 272 -11.55 37.92 -61.17
CA GLY A 272 -11.47 39.01 -60.19
C GLY A 272 -12.85 39.52 -59.78
N GLY A 273 -13.01 39.90 -58.51
CA GLY A 273 -14.21 40.54 -57.98
C GLY A 273 -13.97 41.00 -56.54
N ASP A 274 -14.06 42.30 -56.30
CA ASP A 274 -13.99 42.90 -54.96
C ASP A 274 -15.42 43.02 -54.41
N GLY A 275 -15.77 42.25 -53.36
CA GLY A 275 -17.11 42.25 -52.77
C GLY A 275 -17.64 40.88 -52.30
N GLY A 276 -16.89 40.15 -51.47
CA GLY A 276 -17.32 38.83 -50.96
C GLY A 276 -16.68 38.40 -49.64
N ARG A 277 -16.24 39.34 -48.79
CA ARG A 277 -15.47 39.02 -47.57
C ARG A 277 -16.31 38.48 -46.41
N ASP A 278 -17.54 38.97 -46.26
CA ASP A 278 -18.37 38.66 -45.10
C ASP A 278 -19.02 37.27 -45.22
N ASP A 279 -19.47 36.89 -46.42
CA ASP A 279 -20.04 35.57 -46.72
C ASP A 279 -19.03 34.42 -46.47
N ASP A 280 -17.76 34.61 -46.82
CA ASP A 280 -16.70 33.61 -46.62
C ASP A 280 -16.43 33.35 -45.13
N ASP A 281 -16.43 34.40 -44.30
CA ASP A 281 -16.17 34.25 -42.86
C ASP A 281 -17.42 33.73 -42.11
N GLU A 282 -18.64 34.10 -42.52
CA GLU A 282 -19.88 33.45 -42.05
C GLU A 282 -19.89 31.96 -42.39
N ASN A 283 -19.57 31.59 -43.64
CA ASN A 283 -19.50 30.20 -44.09
C ASN A 283 -18.44 29.41 -43.30
N ALA A 284 -17.25 29.98 -43.10
CA ALA A 284 -16.23 29.40 -42.23
C ALA A 284 -16.70 29.29 -40.77
N GLN A 285 -17.44 30.27 -40.24
CA GLN A 285 -17.98 30.22 -38.88
C GLN A 285 -19.10 29.17 -38.74
N GLN A 286 -19.95 29.00 -39.75
CA GLN A 286 -20.96 27.95 -39.82
C GLN A 286 -20.31 26.57 -39.97
N GLN A 287 -19.22 26.43 -40.73
CA GLN A 287 -18.46 25.18 -40.83
C GLN A 287 -17.79 24.83 -39.49
N ARG A 288 -17.23 25.81 -38.76
CA ARG A 288 -16.72 25.66 -37.39
C ARG A 288 -17.82 25.19 -36.41
N ARG A 289 -19.02 25.80 -36.46
CA ARG A 289 -20.19 25.37 -35.65
C ARG A 289 -20.65 23.95 -35.99
N ARG A 290 -20.75 23.60 -37.29
CA ARG A 290 -21.10 22.25 -37.75
C ARG A 290 -20.10 21.18 -37.29
N ARG A 291 -18.78 21.47 -37.32
CA ARG A 291 -17.74 20.56 -36.82
C ARG A 291 -17.87 20.30 -35.32
N ARG A 292 -18.09 21.34 -34.50
CA ARG A 292 -18.35 21.17 -33.05
C ARG A 292 -19.62 20.37 -32.78
N ALA A 293 -20.72 20.64 -33.48
CA ALA A 293 -21.94 19.87 -33.35
C ALA A 293 -21.76 18.38 -33.74
N ALA A 294 -20.95 18.10 -34.78
CA ALA A 294 -20.63 16.74 -35.21
C ALA A 294 -19.68 15.98 -34.27
N ALA A 295 -18.90 16.69 -33.44
CA ALA A 295 -18.12 16.07 -32.36
C ALA A 295 -19.00 15.61 -31.19
N GLY A 296 -20.14 16.28 -30.95
CA GLY A 296 -21.10 15.90 -29.91
C GLY A 296 -20.45 15.75 -28.53
N TRP A 297 -20.87 14.71 -27.79
CA TRP A 297 -20.35 14.41 -26.46
C TRP A 297 -18.88 13.93 -26.46
N PHE A 298 -18.28 13.58 -27.61
CA PHE A 298 -16.84 13.26 -27.64
C PHE A 298 -15.96 14.46 -27.27
N ALA A 299 -16.46 15.69 -27.44
CA ALA A 299 -15.73 16.89 -27.03
C ALA A 299 -15.67 17.06 -25.50
N ASN A 300 -16.60 16.46 -24.76
CA ASN A 300 -16.67 16.49 -23.30
C ASN A 300 -17.30 15.17 -22.79
N LEU A 301 -16.47 14.24 -22.33
CA LEU A 301 -16.92 12.90 -21.93
C LEU A 301 -17.86 12.91 -20.70
N LEU A 302 -17.92 14.01 -19.93
CA LEU A 302 -18.91 14.21 -18.85
C LEU A 302 -20.32 14.52 -19.37
N THR A 303 -20.48 14.70 -20.69
CA THR A 303 -21.77 14.88 -21.37
C THR A 303 -22.22 13.63 -22.14
N ALA A 304 -21.58 12.48 -21.95
CA ALA A 304 -21.98 11.22 -22.56
C ALA A 304 -23.41 10.83 -22.14
N PRO A 305 -24.25 10.23 -23.02
CA PRO A 305 -25.68 10.05 -22.75
C PRO A 305 -26.02 9.13 -21.55
N ARG A 306 -25.14 8.17 -21.23
CA ARG A 306 -25.27 7.21 -20.12
C ARG A 306 -23.93 6.52 -19.83
N TYR A 307 -23.70 6.18 -18.56
CA TYR A 307 -22.44 5.62 -18.05
C TYR A 307 -22.55 4.19 -17.50
N ASP A 308 -23.77 3.65 -17.40
CA ASP A 308 -23.98 2.27 -16.97
C ASP A 308 -23.52 1.26 -18.04
N SER A 309 -23.41 0.01 -17.63
CA SER A 309 -23.14 -1.14 -18.53
C SER A 309 -21.84 -1.03 -19.35
N LEU A 310 -20.90 -0.20 -18.91
CA LEU A 310 -19.54 -0.12 -19.45
C LEU A 310 -18.64 -1.20 -18.82
N ALA A 311 -17.55 -1.54 -19.52
CA ALA A 311 -16.55 -2.47 -19.00
C ALA A 311 -15.81 -1.91 -17.78
N LYS A 312 -15.23 -2.82 -16.98
CA LYS A 312 -14.32 -2.47 -15.88
C LYS A 312 -13.29 -1.44 -16.34
N THR A 313 -13.17 -0.34 -15.61
CA THR A 313 -12.35 0.81 -16.04
C THR A 313 -11.29 1.16 -14.99
N VAL A 314 -10.05 1.36 -15.43
CA VAL A 314 -8.90 1.68 -14.57
C VAL A 314 -8.35 3.04 -15.00
N ILE A 315 -8.30 4.00 -14.09
CA ILE A 315 -7.91 5.38 -14.38
C ILE A 315 -6.74 5.80 -13.49
N TYR A 316 -5.61 6.10 -14.12
CA TYR A 316 -4.43 6.65 -13.47
C TYR A 316 -4.34 8.16 -13.71
N THR A 317 -4.12 8.94 -12.66
CA THR A 317 -3.94 10.40 -12.74
C THR A 317 -2.60 10.84 -12.17
N ALA A 318 -2.09 11.99 -12.62
CA ALA A 318 -0.83 12.57 -12.16
C ALA A 318 -1.09 13.71 -11.16
N GLY A 319 -0.28 13.81 -10.11
CA GLY A 319 -0.52 14.77 -9.01
C GLY A 319 -0.32 16.24 -9.41
N ALA A 320 0.68 16.49 -10.25
CA ALA A 320 1.08 17.81 -10.75
C ALA A 320 0.66 18.01 -12.23
N ASP A 321 -0.56 17.62 -12.55
CA ASP A 321 -1.19 17.68 -13.88
C ASP A 321 -2.45 18.55 -13.82
N PRO A 322 -2.67 19.50 -14.76
CA PRO A 322 -3.92 20.24 -14.85
C PRO A 322 -5.17 19.35 -15.01
N LEU A 323 -5.04 18.20 -15.68
CA LEU A 323 -6.15 17.30 -16.04
C LEU A 323 -6.48 16.25 -14.96
N ARG A 324 -5.84 16.36 -13.79
CA ARG A 324 -5.98 15.41 -12.67
C ARG A 324 -7.41 15.25 -12.18
N ASP A 325 -8.09 16.37 -11.87
CA ASP A 325 -9.39 16.31 -11.20
C ASP A 325 -10.55 16.02 -12.19
N GLU A 326 -10.38 16.26 -13.50
CA GLU A 326 -11.36 15.84 -14.52
C GLU A 326 -11.35 14.31 -14.72
N GLY A 327 -10.17 13.68 -14.77
CA GLY A 327 -10.01 12.23 -14.82
C GLY A 327 -10.58 11.54 -13.57
N GLU A 328 -10.40 12.14 -12.39
CA GLU A 328 -10.97 11.64 -11.15
C GLU A 328 -12.49 11.89 -11.04
N ARG A 329 -13.03 12.99 -11.60
CA ARG A 329 -14.48 13.18 -11.71
C ARG A 329 -15.13 12.18 -12.67
N TYR A 330 -14.49 11.86 -13.79
CA TYR A 330 -14.97 10.81 -14.68
C TYR A 330 -14.96 9.43 -14.00
N ALA A 331 -13.91 9.11 -13.24
CA ALA A 331 -13.87 7.89 -12.41
C ALA A 331 -15.02 7.81 -11.39
N GLN A 332 -15.36 8.93 -10.74
CA GLN A 332 -16.52 9.00 -9.84
C GLN A 332 -17.84 8.78 -10.57
N LEU A 333 -18.03 9.43 -11.72
CA LEU A 333 -19.25 9.33 -12.54
C LEU A 333 -19.51 7.90 -13.04
N LEU A 334 -18.46 7.15 -13.36
CA LEU A 334 -18.55 5.72 -13.65
C LEU A 334 -18.98 4.89 -12.42
N MET A 335 -18.41 5.13 -11.24
CA MET A 335 -18.79 4.43 -10.00
C MET A 335 -20.24 4.76 -9.58
N GLU A 336 -20.67 6.01 -9.75
CA GLU A 336 -22.05 6.47 -9.51
C GLU A 336 -23.08 5.74 -10.40
N ASN A 337 -22.64 5.20 -11.54
CA ASN A 337 -23.46 4.42 -12.48
C ASN A 337 -23.18 2.89 -12.41
N GLY A 338 -22.52 2.42 -11.35
CA GLY A 338 -22.34 0.99 -11.07
C GLY A 338 -21.25 0.26 -11.86
N VAL A 339 -20.36 0.98 -12.55
CA VAL A 339 -19.21 0.40 -13.24
C VAL A 339 -18.12 0.03 -12.22
N GLU A 340 -17.45 -1.11 -12.39
CA GLU A 340 -16.27 -1.44 -11.59
C GLU A 340 -15.10 -0.53 -11.98
N VAL A 341 -14.66 0.34 -11.06
CA VAL A 341 -13.59 1.31 -11.31
C VAL A 341 -12.42 1.13 -10.35
N THR A 342 -11.19 1.24 -10.87
CA THR A 342 -9.97 1.41 -10.06
C THR A 342 -9.31 2.75 -10.39
N ALA A 343 -9.47 3.75 -9.51
CA ALA A 343 -8.85 5.07 -9.64
C ALA A 343 -7.58 5.19 -8.79
N ARG A 344 -6.48 5.73 -9.35
CA ARG A 344 -5.20 5.90 -8.61
C ARG A 344 -4.41 7.12 -9.10
N ARG A 345 -4.30 8.12 -8.22
CA ARG A 345 -3.43 9.30 -8.36
C ARG A 345 -1.98 8.95 -8.01
N TYR A 346 -1.03 9.34 -8.87
CA TYR A 346 0.41 9.25 -8.63
C TYR A 346 0.96 10.61 -8.15
N PRO A 347 1.54 10.71 -6.93
CA PRO A 347 2.03 11.97 -6.39
C PRO A 347 3.36 12.39 -7.03
N GLY A 348 3.64 13.69 -7.04
CA GLY A 348 4.91 14.29 -7.46
C GLY A 348 5.16 14.35 -8.98
N VAL A 349 4.32 13.75 -9.80
CA VAL A 349 4.59 13.62 -11.24
C VAL A 349 3.69 14.50 -12.11
N PRO A 350 4.21 15.02 -13.24
CA PRO A 350 3.42 15.74 -14.23
C PRO A 350 2.75 14.78 -15.22
N HIS A 351 1.95 15.32 -16.14
CA HIS A 351 1.17 14.57 -17.13
C HIS A 351 1.92 13.44 -17.89
N PRO A 352 3.08 13.66 -18.57
CA PRO A 352 3.73 12.64 -19.40
C PRO A 352 4.66 11.69 -18.61
N PHE A 353 4.44 11.50 -17.31
CA PHE A 353 5.39 10.74 -16.49
C PHE A 353 5.56 9.26 -16.88
N ILE A 354 4.55 8.67 -17.52
CA ILE A 354 4.57 7.26 -17.96
C ILE A 354 5.80 6.92 -18.80
N HIS A 355 6.26 7.84 -19.66
CA HIS A 355 7.42 7.63 -20.53
C HIS A 355 8.79 7.73 -19.80
N MET A 356 8.79 7.84 -18.46
CA MET A 356 9.98 8.13 -17.62
C MET A 356 10.32 6.98 -16.64
N ASP A 357 10.00 5.74 -17.01
CA ASP A 357 10.11 4.53 -16.20
C ASP A 357 11.53 4.17 -15.75
N LYS A 358 12.57 4.55 -16.49
CA LYS A 358 13.98 4.33 -16.10
C LYS A 358 14.32 4.89 -14.72
N HIS A 359 13.69 6.03 -14.38
CA HIS A 359 14.00 6.80 -13.18
C HIS A 359 12.81 6.89 -12.24
N LEU A 360 11.63 7.29 -12.71
CA LEU A 360 10.45 7.46 -11.86
C LEU A 360 9.88 6.10 -11.43
N TRP A 361 9.59 5.95 -10.13
CA TRP A 361 8.96 4.73 -9.62
C TRP A 361 7.47 4.70 -9.97
N GLN A 362 6.82 5.86 -10.05
CA GLN A 362 5.42 6.04 -10.44
C GLN A 362 5.14 5.43 -11.81
N ALA A 363 6.02 5.70 -12.78
CA ALA A 363 5.93 5.20 -14.15
C ALA A 363 6.07 3.68 -14.22
N ARG A 364 7.02 3.10 -13.48
CA ARG A 364 7.19 1.64 -13.35
C ARG A 364 6.00 0.97 -12.69
N ASP A 365 5.50 1.53 -11.59
CA ASP A 365 4.31 1.02 -10.87
C ASP A 365 3.03 1.13 -11.72
N LEU A 366 2.91 2.17 -12.56
CA LEU A 366 1.84 2.28 -13.55
C LEU A 366 1.95 1.18 -14.61
N ILE A 367 3.09 1.06 -15.31
CA ILE A 367 3.27 0.08 -16.38
C ILE A 367 3.07 -1.36 -15.87
N GLU A 368 3.59 -1.68 -14.67
CA GLU A 368 3.38 -3.00 -14.05
C GLU A 368 1.90 -3.25 -13.71
N ARG A 369 1.18 -2.24 -13.19
CA ARG A 369 -0.25 -2.37 -12.87
C ARG A 369 -1.12 -2.46 -14.11
N THR A 370 -0.87 -1.67 -15.16
CA THR A 370 -1.57 -1.79 -16.44
C THR A 370 -1.42 -3.20 -16.99
N ALA A 371 -0.21 -3.75 -17.00
CA ALA A 371 0.01 -5.14 -17.42
C ALA A 371 -0.70 -6.17 -16.53
N ARG A 372 -0.74 -5.95 -15.21
CA ARG A 372 -1.49 -6.80 -14.26
C ARG A 372 -2.99 -6.78 -14.53
N GLU A 373 -3.62 -5.60 -14.63
CA GLU A 373 -5.06 -5.50 -14.85
C GLU A 373 -5.45 -6.09 -16.20
N VAL A 374 -4.68 -5.80 -17.27
CA VAL A 374 -4.88 -6.40 -18.60
C VAL A 374 -4.80 -7.93 -18.53
N ARG A 375 -3.84 -8.51 -17.79
CA ARG A 375 -3.80 -9.97 -17.58
C ARG A 375 -5.03 -10.49 -16.84
N LEU A 376 -5.41 -9.87 -15.72
CA LEU A 376 -6.52 -10.32 -14.88
C LEU A 376 -7.89 -10.25 -15.58
N ALA A 377 -8.07 -9.31 -16.51
CA ALA A 377 -9.30 -9.19 -17.29
C ALA A 377 -9.48 -10.30 -18.36
N HIS A 378 -8.37 -10.93 -18.78
CA HIS A 378 -8.33 -11.87 -19.91
C HIS A 378 -8.14 -13.34 -19.53
N TRP A 379 -7.52 -13.62 -18.38
CA TRP A 379 -7.34 -14.98 -17.85
C TRP A 379 -8.03 -15.12 -16.50
N ASP A 380 -9.15 -15.85 -16.50
CA ASP A 380 -9.77 -16.34 -15.27
C ASP A 380 -8.86 -17.39 -14.62
N PRO A 381 -8.38 -17.19 -13.37
CA PRO A 381 -7.54 -18.15 -12.67
C PRO A 381 -8.19 -19.52 -12.45
N SER A 382 -9.52 -19.66 -12.62
CA SER A 382 -10.22 -20.96 -12.54
C SER A 382 -9.93 -21.90 -13.73
N THR A 383 -9.41 -21.38 -14.85
CA THR A 383 -9.40 -22.08 -16.15
C THR A 383 -8.03 -22.55 -16.67
N ALA A 384 -6.94 -22.29 -15.94
CA ALA A 384 -5.57 -22.47 -16.45
C ALA A 384 -5.08 -23.94 -16.55
N ASP A 385 -5.68 -24.88 -15.81
CA ASP A 385 -5.07 -26.16 -15.42
C ASP A 385 -5.30 -27.35 -16.40
N GLN A 386 -5.51 -27.10 -17.70
CA GLN A 386 -5.95 -28.17 -18.64
C GLN A 386 -5.20 -28.28 -19.98
N ARG A 387 -4.05 -27.60 -20.20
CA ARG A 387 -3.35 -27.62 -21.51
C ARG A 387 -1.84 -27.92 -21.48
N LEU A 388 -1.30 -28.51 -20.41
CA LEU A 388 0.14 -28.81 -20.28
C LEU A 388 0.48 -30.28 -19.97
N THR A 389 -0.48 -31.21 -20.11
CA THR A 389 -0.38 -32.59 -19.58
C THR A 389 -0.36 -33.70 -20.65
N THR A 390 0.16 -33.44 -21.86
CA THR A 390 0.33 -34.48 -22.91
C THR A 390 1.71 -34.47 -23.59
N ALA A 391 2.74 -34.91 -22.87
CA ALA A 391 4.01 -35.37 -23.44
C ALA A 391 4.60 -36.52 -22.59
N PRO A 392 5.07 -37.64 -23.17
CA PRO A 392 5.55 -38.78 -22.38
C PRO A 392 6.90 -38.52 -21.69
N MET A 393 7.05 -38.91 -20.43
CA MET A 393 8.33 -38.83 -19.72
C MET A 393 9.31 -39.94 -20.16
N GLY A 394 10.37 -39.56 -20.87
CA GLY A 394 11.59 -40.35 -21.00
C GLY A 394 12.56 -40.05 -19.86
N SER A 395 13.05 -41.08 -19.16
CA SER A 395 13.88 -40.90 -17.96
C SER A 395 15.38 -40.90 -18.27
N GLU A 396 16.00 -39.73 -18.38
CA GLU A 396 17.46 -39.59 -18.37
C GLU A 396 17.95 -38.76 -17.16
N SER A 397 18.97 -39.27 -16.47
CA SER A 397 19.57 -38.60 -15.32
C SER A 397 20.52 -37.47 -15.76
N ARG A 398 20.24 -36.23 -15.34
CA ARG A 398 21.03 -35.04 -15.72
C ARG A 398 22.54 -35.25 -15.43
N PRO A 399 23.44 -34.90 -16.37
CA PRO A 399 24.87 -35.07 -16.18
C PRO A 399 25.40 -34.21 -15.02
N VAL A 400 26.22 -34.79 -14.15
CA VAL A 400 26.82 -34.13 -12.99
C VAL A 400 28.32 -34.02 -13.20
N CYS A 401 28.90 -32.81 -13.08
CA CYS A 401 30.34 -32.61 -13.28
C CYS A 401 31.17 -33.43 -12.27
N HIS A 402 32.39 -33.82 -12.66
CA HIS A 402 33.22 -34.76 -11.89
C HIS A 402 33.34 -34.36 -10.40
N ARG A 403 33.57 -33.07 -10.14
CA ARG A 403 33.80 -32.56 -8.78
C ARG A 403 32.54 -32.52 -7.91
N CYS A 404 31.37 -32.20 -8.47
CA CYS A 404 30.11 -32.24 -7.73
C CYS A 404 29.64 -33.69 -7.49
N ALA A 405 29.93 -34.60 -8.43
CA ALA A 405 29.65 -36.03 -8.27
C ALA A 405 30.47 -36.65 -7.13
N GLN A 406 31.79 -36.41 -7.07
CA GLN A 406 32.66 -36.96 -6.01
C GLN A 406 32.21 -36.62 -4.59
N ILE A 407 31.66 -35.42 -4.38
CA ILE A 407 31.24 -34.93 -3.06
C ILE A 407 29.73 -35.03 -2.83
N LYS A 408 28.98 -35.66 -3.74
CA LYS A 408 27.51 -35.80 -3.70
C LYS A 408 26.78 -34.48 -3.43
N GLN A 409 27.09 -33.45 -4.23
CA GLN A 409 26.46 -32.12 -4.15
C GLN A 409 25.75 -31.77 -5.45
N ALA A 410 24.71 -30.94 -5.34
CA ALA A 410 23.92 -30.49 -6.48
C ALA A 410 24.79 -29.84 -7.57
N CYS A 411 24.46 -30.15 -8.82
CA CYS A 411 25.12 -29.63 -10.02
C CYS A 411 24.04 -29.30 -11.05
N ASP A 412 24.16 -28.11 -11.63
CA ASP A 412 23.29 -27.53 -12.66
C ASP A 412 23.54 -28.08 -14.08
N GLY A 413 24.36 -29.13 -14.21
CA GLY A 413 24.72 -29.78 -15.48
C GLY A 413 25.61 -28.96 -16.43
N SER A 414 25.62 -27.63 -16.32
CA SER A 414 26.43 -26.75 -17.18
C SER A 414 27.94 -26.94 -16.97
N LEU A 415 28.73 -26.46 -17.94
CA LEU A 415 30.18 -26.61 -17.98
C LEU A 415 30.83 -25.29 -18.45
N PRO A 416 31.53 -24.54 -17.55
CA PRO A 416 31.74 -24.81 -16.13
C PRO A 416 30.47 -24.61 -15.27
N CYS A 417 30.18 -25.55 -14.37
CA CYS A 417 28.95 -25.50 -13.57
C CYS A 417 28.92 -24.30 -12.60
N ALA A 418 27.74 -23.71 -12.39
CA ALA A 418 27.58 -22.48 -11.59
C ALA A 418 28.16 -22.61 -10.17
N ARG A 419 28.08 -23.81 -9.58
CA ARG A 419 28.69 -24.10 -8.27
C ARG A 419 30.22 -24.09 -8.30
N CYS A 420 30.85 -24.53 -9.39
CA CYS A 420 32.31 -24.45 -9.57
C CYS A 420 32.76 -23.03 -9.91
N VAL A 421 32.02 -22.31 -10.76
CA VAL A 421 32.27 -20.89 -11.10
C VAL A 421 32.27 -20.03 -9.83
N ARG A 422 31.22 -20.10 -9.01
CA ARG A 422 31.08 -19.32 -7.77
C ARG A 422 32.19 -19.58 -6.73
N LEU A 423 32.86 -20.73 -6.81
CA LEU A 423 33.94 -21.12 -5.89
C LEU A 423 35.34 -20.95 -6.51
N SER A 424 35.45 -20.41 -7.74
CA SER A 424 36.68 -20.32 -8.53
C SER A 424 37.41 -21.67 -8.67
N LEU A 425 36.64 -22.74 -8.90
CA LEU A 425 37.15 -24.11 -8.98
C LEU A 425 37.11 -24.64 -10.42
N PRO A 426 38.16 -25.34 -10.90
CA PRO A 426 38.14 -25.96 -12.22
C PRO A 426 37.02 -27.00 -12.29
N CYS A 427 36.15 -26.84 -13.29
CA CYS A 427 35.07 -27.77 -13.62
C CYS A 427 35.50 -28.64 -14.80
N ARG A 428 35.19 -29.94 -14.76
CA ARG A 428 35.43 -30.89 -15.86
C ARG A 428 34.23 -31.83 -16.01
N PRO A 429 33.95 -32.34 -17.23
CA PRO A 429 32.98 -33.40 -17.43
C PRO A 429 33.28 -34.60 -16.53
N ARG A 430 32.25 -35.38 -16.20
CA ARG A 430 32.43 -36.69 -15.56
C ARG A 430 32.54 -37.73 -16.66
N ASN A 431 33.77 -38.05 -17.07
CA ASN A 431 34.03 -39.07 -18.09
C ASN A 431 33.38 -40.40 -17.65
N SER A 432 32.45 -40.89 -18.47
CA SER A 432 31.70 -42.14 -18.25
C SER A 432 32.35 -43.36 -18.93
N ALA A 433 33.66 -43.30 -19.20
CA ALA A 433 34.47 -44.44 -19.66
C ALA A 433 35.95 -44.24 -19.28
N ALA A 434 36.53 -45.24 -18.60
CA ALA A 434 37.98 -45.42 -18.41
C ALA A 434 38.26 -46.79 -17.75
N THR A 435 37.98 -47.90 -18.45
CA THR A 435 38.72 -49.15 -18.20
C THR A 435 40.15 -49.00 -18.74
N ALA A 436 41.12 -49.66 -18.10
CA ALA A 436 42.53 -49.30 -18.25
C ALA A 436 43.20 -49.82 -19.53
N ALA A 437 44.04 -49.00 -20.16
CA ALA A 437 45.23 -49.42 -20.92
C ALA A 437 46.20 -48.25 -21.16
N ALA A 438 47.50 -48.54 -20.98
CA ALA A 438 48.69 -47.90 -21.57
C ALA A 438 48.92 -46.37 -21.44
N ALA A 439 50.19 -45.99 -21.62
CA ALA A 439 50.67 -44.62 -21.70
C ALA A 439 51.72 -44.50 -22.80
N THR A 440 51.89 -43.29 -23.35
CA THR A 440 53.14 -42.78 -23.93
C THR A 440 53.16 -41.27 -23.72
N ASP A 441 54.35 -40.71 -23.54
CA ASP A 441 54.66 -39.29 -23.60
C ASP A 441 54.40 -38.76 -25.06
N ASP A 442 54.38 -37.47 -25.36
CA ASP A 442 55.52 -36.55 -25.22
C ASP A 442 55.12 -35.05 -25.21
N ASP A 443 56.16 -34.22 -25.13
CA ASP A 443 56.30 -32.78 -25.33
C ASP A 443 55.96 -31.80 -24.20
N PHE A 444 56.93 -30.91 -23.98
CA PHE A 444 57.06 -29.90 -22.93
C PHE A 444 57.34 -28.58 -23.65
N GLN A 445 56.79 -27.43 -23.27
CA GLN A 445 57.45 -26.37 -22.48
C GLN A 445 56.50 -25.14 -22.48
N GLY A 446 56.47 -24.27 -21.46
CA GLY A 446 57.22 -24.27 -20.19
C GLY A 446 56.70 -23.21 -19.21
N GLU A 447 57.36 -23.14 -18.04
CA GLU A 447 57.57 -22.02 -17.09
C GLU A 447 56.54 -20.86 -16.95
N MET A 448 56.22 -20.28 -15.77
CA MET A 448 56.53 -20.46 -14.33
C MET A 448 55.62 -19.47 -13.53
N PRO A 449 55.66 -19.30 -12.19
CA PRO A 449 56.24 -20.11 -11.09
C PRO A 449 55.17 -20.53 -10.02
N LYS A 450 55.58 -21.27 -8.98
CA LYS A 450 54.70 -21.69 -7.86
C LYS A 450 54.62 -20.66 -6.71
N ALA A 451 53.45 -20.07 -6.48
CA ALA A 451 53.20 -19.20 -5.31
C ALA A 451 52.94 -20.02 -4.02
N ARG A 452 53.84 -19.91 -3.03
CA ARG A 452 53.67 -20.47 -1.67
C ARG A 452 52.73 -19.59 -0.82
N ILE A 453 51.51 -20.07 -0.53
CA ILE A 453 50.71 -19.50 0.56
C ILE A 453 51.14 -20.15 1.90
N ARG A 454 51.82 -19.39 2.76
CA ARG A 454 52.10 -19.80 4.15
C ARG A 454 50.79 -19.81 4.95
N ARG A 455 50.45 -20.94 5.60
CA ARG A 455 49.44 -20.94 6.67
C ARG A 455 49.99 -20.16 7.88
N VAL A 456 49.45 -18.98 8.15
CA VAL A 456 49.68 -18.26 9.41
C VAL A 456 48.66 -18.77 10.43
N GLN A 457 49.12 -19.34 11.55
CA GLN A 457 48.24 -19.72 12.65
C GLN A 457 47.67 -18.47 13.33
N THR A 458 46.37 -18.21 13.18
CA THR A 458 45.63 -17.33 14.10
C THR A 458 44.35 -18.04 14.57
N GLY A 459 44.26 -18.30 15.88
CA GLY A 459 43.08 -18.92 16.49
C GLY A 459 41.86 -18.00 16.48
N CYS A 460 40.66 -18.58 16.59
CA CYS A 460 39.41 -17.84 16.44
C CYS A 460 39.19 -16.77 17.54
N LEU A 461 38.33 -15.80 17.25
CA LEU A 461 38.03 -14.65 18.12
C LEU A 461 37.57 -15.05 19.54
N MET A 462 36.86 -16.16 19.69
CA MET A 462 36.39 -16.64 21.01
C MET A 462 37.55 -17.16 21.88
N CYS A 463 38.54 -17.84 21.29
CA CYS A 463 39.73 -18.30 22.03
C CYS A 463 40.63 -17.12 22.43
N LYS A 464 40.86 -16.17 21.52
CA LYS A 464 41.60 -14.93 21.82
C LYS A 464 40.98 -14.14 22.98
N ARG A 465 39.65 -14.06 23.06
CA ARG A 465 38.92 -13.40 24.16
C ARG A 465 38.97 -14.14 25.51
N ARG A 466 39.39 -15.42 25.55
CA ARG A 466 39.32 -16.27 26.76
C ARG A 466 40.68 -16.78 27.27
N LYS A 467 41.80 -16.43 26.62
CA LYS A 467 43.18 -16.87 26.98
C LYS A 467 43.30 -18.39 27.24
N LYS A 468 42.63 -19.22 26.43
CA LYS A 468 42.78 -20.68 26.44
C LYS A 468 43.13 -21.20 25.05
N ASN A 469 44.01 -22.19 25.01
CA ASN A 469 44.30 -22.95 23.80
C ASN A 469 43.13 -23.88 23.46
N HIS A 470 42.96 -24.17 22.18
CA HIS A 470 41.93 -25.07 21.68
C HIS A 470 42.57 -26.45 21.47
N ASP A 471 42.28 -27.39 22.37
CA ASP A 471 42.61 -28.79 22.13
C ASP A 471 41.57 -29.41 21.19
N SER A 472 41.95 -30.43 20.42
CA SER A 472 41.10 -30.98 19.35
C SER A 472 41.18 -32.50 19.34
N SER A 473 40.70 -33.13 20.41
CA SER A 473 40.58 -34.58 20.54
C SER A 473 39.30 -34.97 21.29
N HIS A 474 38.79 -36.15 20.96
CA HIS A 474 37.62 -36.84 21.51
C HIS A 474 36.22 -36.23 21.30
N GLY A 475 35.26 -37.13 21.11
CA GLY A 475 33.82 -36.90 21.13
C GLY A 475 33.09 -38.19 21.51
N SER A 476 31.86 -38.06 22.01
CA SER A 476 30.95 -39.13 22.45
C SER A 476 31.44 -40.03 23.61
N LEU A 477 30.88 -39.83 24.81
CA LEU A 477 30.11 -40.86 25.55
C LEU A 477 29.57 -40.36 26.91
N ILE A 478 28.24 -40.24 26.98
CA ILE A 478 27.30 -40.75 28.02
C ILE A 478 27.64 -40.67 29.54
N SER A 479 26.75 -39.95 30.26
CA SER A 479 26.26 -40.06 31.67
C SER A 479 27.12 -40.49 32.87
N HIS A 480 26.98 -39.75 33.99
CA HIS A 480 26.38 -40.18 35.29
C HIS A 480 26.13 -38.88 36.14
N VAL A 481 25.00 -38.67 36.84
CA VAL A 481 24.56 -39.23 38.16
C VAL A 481 25.55 -38.84 39.28
N THR A 482 25.17 -38.20 40.41
CA THR A 482 24.29 -38.69 41.50
C THR A 482 23.86 -37.55 42.49
N ARG A 483 22.82 -37.80 43.33
CA ARG A 483 22.61 -37.58 44.81
C ARG A 483 23.55 -36.63 45.61
N HIS A 484 23.26 -36.08 46.81
CA HIS A 484 22.32 -36.28 47.97
C HIS A 484 22.33 -34.96 48.82
N ASP A 485 21.52 -34.66 49.86
CA ASP A 485 20.09 -34.91 50.17
C ASP A 485 19.65 -34.17 51.48
N ALA A 486 18.33 -34.10 51.75
CA ALA A 486 17.67 -33.85 53.07
C ALA A 486 17.95 -32.51 53.84
N THR A 487 17.21 -32.07 54.88
CA THR A 487 16.12 -32.65 55.71
C THR A 487 15.24 -31.56 56.41
N ALA A 488 13.96 -31.86 56.67
CA ALA A 488 13.10 -31.35 57.78
C ALA A 488 12.71 -29.83 57.84
N ALA A 489 11.67 -29.36 58.57
CA ALA A 489 10.74 -30.03 59.50
C ALA A 489 9.31 -29.42 59.55
N ALA A 490 8.33 -30.28 59.82
CA ALA A 490 7.03 -30.14 60.53
C ALA A 490 6.27 -28.79 60.73
N ALA A 491 4.98 -28.78 60.32
CA ALA A 491 3.76 -28.37 61.07
C ALA A 491 2.52 -28.50 60.12
N ALA A 492 1.49 -29.31 60.39
CA ALA A 492 0.30 -29.05 61.25
C ALA A 492 -0.61 -27.88 60.75
N SER A 493 -1.95 -28.02 60.64
CA SER A 493 -2.86 -29.16 60.84
C SER A 493 -4.28 -28.88 60.29
N SER A 494 -5.14 -29.92 60.20
CA SER A 494 -6.61 -29.97 60.49
C SER A 494 -7.55 -28.75 60.26
N SER A 495 -8.82 -28.86 59.80
CA SER A 495 -9.64 -30.00 59.34
C SER A 495 -11.11 -29.58 59.09
N THR A 496 -11.81 -30.17 58.11
CA THR A 496 -13.30 -30.34 58.04
C THR A 496 -14.16 -29.04 58.05
N VAL A 497 -15.48 -28.98 57.81
CA VAL A 497 -16.62 -29.93 57.82
C VAL A 497 -17.60 -29.62 56.66
N SER A 498 -18.16 -30.69 56.08
CA SER A 498 -19.54 -30.98 55.56
C SER A 498 -20.63 -29.88 55.45
N SER A 499 -21.78 -30.04 54.77
CA SER A 499 -22.54 -31.27 54.43
C SER A 499 -23.55 -31.10 53.26
N SER A 500 -24.32 -32.16 52.99
CA SER A 500 -25.38 -32.37 51.98
C SER A 500 -26.63 -31.46 52.21
N THR A 501 -27.75 -31.48 51.43
CA THR A 501 -28.48 -32.62 50.81
C THR A 501 -29.46 -32.18 49.70
N THR A 502 -30.12 -33.18 49.09
CA THR A 502 -30.83 -33.21 47.79
C THR A 502 -32.32 -32.78 47.79
N THR A 503 -32.87 -32.59 46.56
CA THR A 503 -34.25 -32.92 46.07
C THR A 503 -35.23 -31.78 45.69
N THR A 504 -36.07 -32.06 44.68
CA THR A 504 -37.08 -31.25 43.96
C THR A 504 -38.53 -31.66 44.39
N PRO A 505 -39.70 -31.35 43.73
CA PRO A 505 -39.99 -30.61 42.47
C PRO A 505 -41.29 -29.73 42.38
N SER A 506 -41.47 -29.03 41.23
CA SER A 506 -42.73 -28.73 40.47
C SER A 506 -43.87 -27.82 41.02
N SER A 507 -44.25 -26.77 40.25
CA SER A 507 -45.63 -26.55 39.69
C SER A 507 -45.81 -25.22 38.89
N TYR A 508 -46.80 -25.19 37.98
CA TYR A 508 -47.41 -24.05 37.20
C TYR A 508 -48.95 -24.05 37.50
N PRO A 509 -49.86 -23.15 37.00
CA PRO A 509 -49.78 -21.96 36.11
C PRO A 509 -50.35 -20.69 36.86
N PRO A 510 -51.31 -19.81 36.43
CA PRO A 510 -51.93 -19.45 35.11
C PRO A 510 -52.27 -17.94 34.81
N GLN A 511 -52.66 -17.68 33.55
CA GLN A 511 -53.76 -16.80 33.02
C GLN A 511 -53.82 -15.24 33.17
N ASP A 512 -53.70 -14.55 32.01
CA ASP A 512 -54.76 -13.82 31.25
C ASP A 512 -55.55 -12.60 31.82
N PRO A 513 -56.13 -11.68 30.97
CA PRO A 513 -55.75 -11.21 29.62
C PRO A 513 -55.90 -9.63 29.43
N PRO A 514 -56.55 -8.97 28.41
CA PRO A 514 -56.04 -7.68 27.87
C PRO A 514 -57.05 -6.49 27.77
N SER A 515 -56.68 -5.37 27.11
CA SER A 515 -57.62 -4.34 26.62
C SER A 515 -57.08 -3.46 25.49
N ASP A 516 -57.88 -3.22 24.44
CA ASP A 516 -57.57 -2.37 23.27
C ASP A 516 -57.76 -0.85 23.49
N SER A 517 -57.29 -0.02 22.55
CA SER A 517 -58.16 0.98 21.88
C SER A 517 -57.49 1.69 20.68
N ASN A 518 -58.31 2.05 19.68
CA ASN A 518 -57.91 2.81 18.48
C ASN A 518 -58.04 4.33 18.69
N SER A 519 -57.27 5.13 17.94
CA SER A 519 -57.82 6.32 17.23
C SER A 519 -56.91 6.81 16.09
N THR A 520 -57.52 7.34 15.04
CA THR A 520 -56.87 7.90 13.83
C THR A 520 -57.36 9.36 13.59
N PRO A 521 -57.31 9.97 12.38
CA PRO A 521 -56.20 10.83 11.93
C PRO A 521 -56.62 12.29 11.60
N VAL A 522 -55.67 13.19 11.29
CA VAL A 522 -55.94 14.56 10.80
C VAL A 522 -54.94 15.02 9.71
N LEU A 523 -55.44 15.67 8.65
CA LEU A 523 -54.78 16.32 7.49
C LEU A 523 -55.81 17.29 6.81
N PRO A 524 -55.46 18.18 5.84
CA PRO A 524 -54.18 18.84 5.48
C PRO A 524 -54.28 20.37 5.78
N PRO A 525 -54.54 21.35 4.86
CA PRO A 525 -53.86 21.82 3.62
C PRO A 525 -53.31 23.29 3.76
N PRO A 526 -53.35 24.22 2.75
CA PRO A 526 -52.45 24.29 1.56
C PRO A 526 -51.71 25.64 1.32
N GLY A 527 -50.66 25.60 0.47
CA GLY A 527 -50.16 26.75 -0.33
C GLY A 527 -49.06 27.62 0.31
N SER A 528 -48.25 28.40 -0.43
CA SER A 528 -48.05 28.50 -1.90
C SER A 528 -46.62 29.06 -2.22
N ALA A 529 -46.22 29.13 -3.50
CA ALA A 529 -44.84 29.39 -3.94
C ALA A 529 -44.50 30.87 -4.26
N ALA A 530 -43.21 31.24 -4.25
CA ALA A 530 -42.59 32.28 -5.11
C ALA A 530 -41.04 32.24 -5.09
N SER A 531 -40.41 32.82 -6.12
CA SER A 531 -38.95 33.08 -6.24
C SER A 531 -38.56 34.46 -5.62
N THR A 532 -37.30 34.92 -5.56
CA THR A 532 -36.50 35.46 -6.70
C THR A 532 -35.09 35.89 -6.21
N VAL A 533 -34.13 36.05 -7.14
CA VAL A 533 -32.74 36.53 -6.93
C VAL A 533 -32.68 38.07 -6.81
N GLY A 534 -31.64 38.62 -6.16
CA GLY A 534 -31.32 40.05 -6.16
C GLY A 534 -29.85 40.34 -5.79
N GLU A 535 -29.23 41.32 -6.44
CA GLU A 535 -27.79 41.66 -6.38
C GLU A 535 -27.48 42.94 -5.58
N MET A 536 -26.21 43.11 -5.18
CA MET A 536 -25.46 44.39 -5.03
C MET A 536 -23.97 44.02 -4.85
N ILE A 537 -23.04 44.20 -5.81
CA ILE A 537 -22.55 45.38 -6.56
C ILE A 537 -21.51 46.22 -5.78
N LEU A 538 -20.24 46.16 -6.28
CA LEU A 538 -19.09 47.11 -6.26
C LEU A 538 -18.77 47.94 -4.97
N ASP A 539 -17.51 48.30 -4.70
CA ASP A 539 -16.59 49.02 -5.61
C ASP A 539 -15.09 48.73 -5.41
N MET A 540 -14.25 49.19 -6.35
CA MET A 540 -12.79 49.10 -6.33
C MET A 540 -12.13 50.39 -5.82
N MET A 541 -10.98 50.26 -5.14
CA MET A 541 -9.90 51.23 -5.22
C MET A 541 -8.55 50.54 -5.49
N SER A 542 -7.63 51.26 -6.11
CA SER A 542 -6.45 50.74 -6.81
C SER A 542 -5.14 51.00 -6.01
N PRO A 543 -3.92 50.67 -6.52
CA PRO A 543 -2.76 50.36 -5.67
C PRO A 543 -1.94 51.59 -5.18
N ASP A 544 -0.75 51.28 -4.65
CA ASP A 544 0.35 52.17 -4.25
C ASP A 544 0.29 52.82 -2.86
N THR A 545 0.46 52.01 -1.80
CA THR A 545 1.38 52.32 -0.68
C THR A 545 1.63 51.11 0.26
N VAL A 546 2.51 51.31 1.26
CA VAL A 546 2.81 50.44 2.43
C VAL A 546 3.82 49.30 2.21
N SER A 547 5.10 49.71 2.31
CA SER A 547 6.20 49.09 3.09
C SER A 547 6.04 47.66 3.66
N TRP A 548 7.05 46.83 3.40
CA TRP A 548 7.30 45.58 4.13
C TRP A 548 7.90 45.86 5.53
N ASP A 549 7.06 45.90 6.56
CA ASP A 549 7.51 45.85 7.96
C ASP A 549 7.22 44.46 8.57
N MET A 550 8.13 43.96 9.40
CA MET A 550 8.22 42.58 9.87
C MET A 550 7.58 42.37 11.27
N THR A 551 6.42 42.98 11.51
CA THR A 551 5.63 42.81 12.75
C THR A 551 4.13 42.66 12.48
N GLY A 552 3.72 41.58 11.80
CA GLY A 552 2.31 41.26 11.50
C GLY A 552 1.94 39.78 11.69
N SER A 553 0.67 39.52 12.03
CA SER A 553 0.13 38.17 12.23
C SER A 553 0.06 37.34 10.94
N PRO A 554 0.18 36.00 11.00
CA PRO A 554 0.09 35.12 9.82
C PRO A 554 -1.34 35.09 9.23
N PRO A 555 -1.49 34.86 7.91
CA PRO A 555 -2.79 34.89 7.22
C PRO A 555 -3.69 33.69 7.59
N GLY A 556 -4.97 33.98 7.84
CA GLY A 556 -5.94 33.05 8.45
C GLY A 556 -6.53 31.99 7.53
N TRP A 557 -5.72 31.00 7.12
CA TRP A 557 -6.23 29.71 6.60
C TRP A 557 -6.01 28.53 7.56
N ILE A 558 -5.54 28.81 8.78
CA ILE A 558 -5.12 27.82 9.78
C ILE A 558 -6.29 27.30 10.65
N ASP A 559 -7.40 28.03 10.77
CA ASP A 559 -8.47 27.74 11.74
C ASP A 559 -9.46 26.62 11.30
N ALA A 560 -9.28 26.04 10.12
CA ALA A 560 -10.23 25.09 9.52
C ALA A 560 -10.28 23.69 10.17
N VAL A 561 -9.49 23.40 11.22
CA VAL A 561 -9.44 22.09 11.89
C VAL A 561 -9.49 22.23 13.42
N THR A 562 -10.59 22.81 13.93
CA THR A 562 -10.91 22.80 15.37
C THR A 562 -12.42 22.62 15.58
N PRO A 563 -12.88 21.74 16.50
CA PRO A 563 -14.30 21.66 16.85
C PRO A 563 -14.72 22.93 17.58
N ALA A 564 -15.78 23.60 17.10
CA ALA A 564 -16.26 24.83 17.71
C ALA A 564 -16.96 24.57 19.06
N SER A 565 -16.63 25.38 20.07
CA SER A 565 -17.44 25.56 21.28
C SER A 565 -17.91 27.01 21.37
N SER A 566 -19.24 27.20 21.44
CA SER A 566 -19.86 28.52 21.49
C SER A 566 -19.62 29.20 22.84
N GLY A 567 -18.96 30.35 22.84
CA GLY A 567 -18.69 31.13 24.04
C GLY A 567 -19.75 32.21 24.33
N SER A 568 -20.13 32.35 25.59
CA SER A 568 -20.79 33.55 26.12
C SER A 568 -20.32 33.83 27.56
N SER A 569 -19.73 35.00 27.77
CA SER A 569 -19.29 35.50 29.08
C SER A 569 -20.28 36.53 29.62
N PRO A 570 -20.35 36.74 30.94
CA PRO A 570 -19.57 37.85 31.52
C PRO A 570 -18.85 37.50 32.83
N ALA A 571 -18.04 38.45 33.34
CA ALA A 571 -17.05 38.24 34.41
C ALA A 571 -17.57 38.54 35.83
N ALA A 572 -16.89 38.00 36.87
CA ALA A 572 -16.24 38.80 37.93
C ALA A 572 -15.57 37.98 39.07
N SER A 573 -14.53 38.57 39.67
CA SER A 573 -14.00 38.36 41.05
C SER A 573 -13.15 37.11 41.37
N LEU A 574 -12.47 37.15 42.53
CA LEU A 574 -11.34 36.29 42.94
C LEU A 574 -11.74 35.28 44.05
N HIS A 575 -11.19 34.06 44.03
CA HIS A 575 -10.29 33.48 45.07
C HIS A 575 -10.14 31.94 44.97
N SER A 576 -8.99 31.43 45.47
CA SER A 576 -8.68 30.03 45.86
C SER A 576 -8.64 28.90 44.82
N THR A 577 -7.63 28.04 44.98
CA THR A 577 -7.41 26.70 44.39
C THR A 577 -7.28 25.68 45.56
N PRO A 578 -7.11 24.35 45.40
CA PRO A 578 -6.88 23.51 44.19
C PRO A 578 -7.78 22.22 44.18
N PRO A 579 -7.43 21.11 43.50
CA PRO A 579 -6.94 20.91 42.13
C PRO A 579 -7.89 20.02 41.28
N GLY A 580 -8.08 20.32 39.98
CA GLY A 580 -8.92 19.49 39.11
C GLY A 580 -8.95 19.91 37.63
N SER A 581 -7.84 20.46 37.11
CA SER A 581 -7.79 21.11 35.80
C SER A 581 -7.58 20.15 34.63
N SER A 582 -8.53 20.10 33.70
CA SER A 582 -8.43 19.39 32.41
C SER A 582 -7.22 19.84 31.59
N LEU A 583 -6.43 18.88 31.07
CA LEU A 583 -5.39 19.13 30.07
C LEU A 583 -6.00 19.24 28.66
N SER A 584 -6.65 20.38 28.40
CA SER A 584 -7.29 20.71 27.13
C SER A 584 -6.95 22.13 26.67
N ILE A 585 -5.65 22.47 26.64
CA ILE A 585 -5.10 23.76 26.18
C ILE A 585 -3.85 23.51 25.32
N TYR A 586 -3.63 24.40 24.32
CA TYR A 586 -2.51 24.45 23.39
C TYR A 586 -1.15 24.00 23.97
N VAL A 587 -0.70 22.79 23.59
CA VAL A 587 0.55 22.19 24.07
C VAL A 587 1.81 23.03 23.76
N PRO A 588 1.93 23.76 22.62
CA PRO A 588 3.13 24.56 22.33
C PRO A 588 3.46 25.71 23.30
N GLN A 589 2.56 26.08 24.23
CA GLN A 589 2.85 27.07 25.28
C GLN A 589 3.45 26.47 26.56
N LEU A 590 3.40 25.15 26.73
CA LEU A 590 3.83 24.46 27.97
C LEU A 590 5.34 24.15 28.02
N LEU A 591 6.10 24.44 26.95
CA LEU A 591 7.50 24.07 26.79
C LEU A 591 8.32 25.23 26.17
N PRO A 592 8.69 26.27 26.96
CA PRO A 592 9.44 27.43 26.48
C PRO A 592 10.81 27.09 25.84
N GLN A 593 11.41 25.95 26.19
CA GLN A 593 12.68 25.50 25.60
C GLN A 593 12.59 25.09 24.12
N LEU A 594 11.39 24.86 23.58
CA LEU A 594 11.20 24.53 22.17
C LEU A 594 11.23 25.76 21.27
N ASN A 595 12.43 26.27 20.95
CA ASN A 595 12.59 27.43 20.08
C ASN A 595 12.30 27.15 18.59
N ALA A 596 12.49 25.93 18.11
CA ALA A 596 12.32 25.60 16.69
C ALA A 596 10.83 25.37 16.31
N PRO A 597 10.28 26.03 15.27
CA PRO A 597 8.89 25.82 14.85
C PRO A 597 8.56 24.37 14.48
N GLN A 598 9.52 23.66 13.88
CA GLN A 598 9.43 22.24 13.52
C GLN A 598 9.20 21.34 14.76
N ASP A 599 9.87 21.66 15.87
CA ASP A 599 9.77 20.86 17.10
C ASP A 599 8.43 21.15 17.83
N LYS A 600 7.93 22.40 17.75
CA LYS A 600 6.57 22.74 18.20
C LYS A 600 5.50 22.00 17.39
N ALA A 601 5.66 21.91 16.07
CA ALA A 601 4.76 21.17 15.20
C ALA A 601 4.79 19.67 15.51
N LEU A 602 5.98 19.07 15.65
CA LEU A 602 6.17 17.67 16.06
C LEU A 602 5.51 17.36 17.41
N LEU A 603 5.62 18.24 18.40
CA LEU A 603 4.96 18.06 19.70
C LEU A 603 3.43 18.16 19.58
N ASN A 604 2.92 19.12 18.81
CA ASN A 604 1.48 19.26 18.57
C ASN A 604 0.92 18.00 17.89
N HIS A 605 1.55 17.54 16.81
CA HIS A 605 1.22 16.30 16.09
C HIS A 605 1.28 15.05 16.99
N TYR A 606 2.21 15.01 17.93
CA TYR A 606 2.22 13.95 18.93
C TYR A 606 0.95 13.98 19.78
N SER A 607 0.61 15.13 20.35
CA SER A 607 -0.49 15.27 21.31
C SER A 607 -1.90 15.18 20.71
N THR A 608 -2.03 15.35 19.39
CA THR A 608 -3.31 15.30 18.68
C THR A 608 -3.49 14.02 17.86
N ILE A 609 -2.47 13.59 17.12
CA ILE A 609 -2.55 12.45 16.19
C ILE A 609 -1.90 11.21 16.80
N VAL A 610 -0.61 11.27 17.16
CA VAL A 610 0.15 10.07 17.54
C VAL A 610 -0.38 9.44 18.83
N SER A 611 -0.62 10.25 19.87
CA SER A 611 -1.21 9.78 21.13
C SER A 611 -2.59 9.12 20.93
N SER A 612 -3.34 9.57 19.93
CA SER A 612 -4.69 9.09 19.60
C SER A 612 -4.67 7.77 18.83
N ILE A 613 -3.65 7.55 17.99
CA ILE A 613 -3.40 6.24 17.33
C ILE A 613 -2.89 5.20 18.36
N LEU A 614 -2.18 5.64 19.41
CA LEU A 614 -1.58 4.77 20.42
C LEU A 614 -2.54 4.35 21.55
N SER A 615 -3.71 4.96 21.69
CA SER A 615 -4.63 4.71 22.82
C SER A 615 -6.10 4.80 22.44
N ARG A 616 -6.89 3.81 22.88
CA ARG A 616 -8.36 3.81 22.79
C ARG A 616 -9.06 4.93 23.56
N ARG A 617 -8.36 5.62 24.48
CA ARG A 617 -8.92 6.71 25.29
C ARG A 617 -8.66 8.08 24.66
N CYS A 618 -9.69 8.93 24.71
CA CYS A 618 -9.70 10.31 24.23
C CYS A 618 -8.79 11.20 25.11
N SER A 619 -8.21 12.29 24.59
CA SER A 619 -7.65 13.34 25.47
C SER A 619 -8.82 14.06 26.14
N PRO A 620 -9.05 13.93 27.46
CA PRO A 620 -8.02 13.98 28.51
C PRO A 620 -7.70 12.67 29.26
N THR A 621 -8.41 11.56 29.01
CA THR A 621 -8.18 10.25 29.69
C THR A 621 -7.11 9.38 29.00
N ASN A 622 -6.56 9.85 27.88
CA ASN A 622 -5.46 9.23 27.14
C ASN A 622 -4.17 9.17 27.98
N PRO A 623 -3.64 7.97 28.33
CA PRO A 623 -2.50 7.86 29.22
C PRO A 623 -1.18 8.35 28.60
N TYR A 624 -1.05 8.31 27.27
CA TYR A 624 0.13 8.81 26.56
C TYR A 624 0.24 10.34 26.61
N ASN A 625 -0.89 11.06 26.64
CA ASN A 625 -0.88 12.50 26.91
C ASN A 625 -0.77 12.77 28.42
N HIS A 626 -1.57 12.09 29.24
CA HIS A 626 -1.68 12.36 30.68
C HIS A 626 -0.38 12.11 31.46
N TYR A 627 0.40 11.07 31.11
CA TYR A 627 1.67 10.77 31.80
C TYR A 627 2.91 11.30 31.07
N LEU A 628 2.99 11.20 29.74
CA LEU A 628 4.24 11.48 29.03
C LEU A 628 4.48 12.99 28.79
N LEU A 629 3.44 13.80 28.60
CA LEU A 629 3.61 15.24 28.41
C LEU A 629 4.14 15.94 29.69
N PRO A 630 3.65 15.65 30.91
CA PRO A 630 4.27 16.18 32.13
C PRO A 630 5.72 15.69 32.34
N MET A 631 6.03 14.44 32.00
CA MET A 631 7.41 13.94 32.07
C MET A 631 8.33 14.65 31.06
N ALA A 632 7.82 15.03 29.88
CA ALA A 632 8.56 15.79 28.88
C ALA A 632 8.72 17.28 29.24
N GLN A 633 7.76 17.89 29.96
CA GLN A 633 7.88 19.26 30.50
C GLN A 633 9.08 19.39 31.44
N GLY A 634 9.29 18.39 32.30
CA GLY A 634 10.42 18.35 33.24
C GLY A 634 11.70 17.72 32.71
N ASN A 635 11.75 17.18 31.48
CA ASN A 635 12.89 16.39 31.02
C ASN A 635 13.11 16.36 29.49
N ASP A 636 14.20 16.98 29.03
CA ASP A 636 14.58 17.06 27.61
C ASP A 636 14.84 15.69 26.94
N LEU A 637 15.26 14.67 27.69
CA LEU A 637 15.46 13.32 27.14
C LEU A 637 14.11 12.69 26.79
N VAL A 638 13.12 12.77 27.68
CA VAL A 638 11.75 12.30 27.40
C VAL A 638 11.13 13.09 26.25
N LEU A 639 11.32 14.42 26.23
CA LEU A 639 10.87 15.29 25.15
C LEU A 639 11.49 14.90 23.79
N HIS A 640 12.80 14.62 23.74
CA HIS A 640 13.44 14.15 22.51
C HIS A 640 12.95 12.76 22.06
N CYS A 641 12.60 11.86 23.00
CA CYS A 641 11.95 10.60 22.64
C CYS A 641 10.56 10.81 22.00
N ILE A 642 9.74 11.71 22.55
CA ILE A 642 8.42 12.08 22.00
C ILE A 642 8.56 12.69 20.59
N LEU A 643 9.48 13.63 20.41
CA LEU A 643 9.72 14.28 19.11
C LEU A 643 10.24 13.30 18.05
N ALA A 644 11.11 12.35 18.44
CA ALA A 644 11.59 11.29 17.55
C ALA A 644 10.47 10.33 17.10
N LEU A 645 9.60 9.93 18.03
CA LEU A 645 8.43 9.09 17.76
C LEU A 645 7.44 9.81 16.82
N SER A 646 7.19 11.09 17.07
CA SER A 646 6.32 11.93 16.23
C SER A 646 6.85 12.10 14.80
N ALA A 647 8.15 12.33 14.65
CA ALA A 647 8.80 12.42 13.34
C ALA A 647 8.81 11.07 12.60
N ASN A 648 8.96 9.95 13.32
CA ASN A 648 8.90 8.61 12.73
C ASN A 648 7.52 8.30 12.09
N HIS A 649 6.46 8.81 12.70
CA HIS A 649 5.10 8.79 12.13
C HIS A 649 4.98 9.76 10.94
N TRP A 650 5.36 11.03 11.12
CA TRP A 650 5.04 12.09 10.15
C TRP A 650 5.90 12.09 8.87
N ARG A 651 7.11 11.51 8.89
CA ARG A 651 8.08 11.53 7.77
C ARG A 651 7.55 11.09 6.41
N LYS A 652 6.51 10.25 6.32
CA LYS A 652 5.89 9.86 5.04
C LYS A 652 5.15 11.02 4.35
N LEU A 653 4.53 11.92 5.14
CA LEU A 653 3.77 13.06 4.64
C LEU A 653 4.63 14.35 4.60
N GLN A 654 5.65 14.44 5.44
CA GLN A 654 6.63 15.52 5.44
C GLN A 654 8.06 14.97 5.53
N PRO A 655 8.71 14.65 4.40
CA PRO A 655 10.07 14.09 4.38
C PRO A 655 11.10 14.93 5.11
N THR A 656 10.95 16.26 5.12
CA THR A 656 11.80 17.21 5.84
C THR A 656 11.82 17.03 7.37
N LEU A 657 10.80 16.38 7.95
CA LEU A 657 10.77 16.03 9.38
C LEU A 657 11.60 14.78 9.70
N ASN A 658 11.99 13.96 8.71
CA ASN A 658 12.82 12.78 8.92
C ASN A 658 14.15 13.14 9.60
N ASP A 659 14.82 14.18 9.11
CA ASP A 659 16.13 14.60 9.61
C ASP A 659 16.04 15.21 11.01
N ARG A 660 14.96 15.95 11.31
CA ARG A 660 14.63 16.38 12.68
C ARG A 660 14.44 15.16 13.59
N GLY A 661 13.69 14.15 13.14
CA GLY A 661 13.48 12.90 13.85
C GLY A 661 14.78 12.16 14.16
N LEU A 662 15.69 12.05 13.19
CA LEU A 662 17.01 11.45 13.36
C LEU A 662 17.87 12.24 14.36
N ILE A 663 17.84 13.57 14.33
CA ILE A 663 18.52 14.43 15.30
C ILE A 663 17.98 14.16 16.72
N HIS A 664 16.66 14.16 16.92
CA HIS A 664 16.07 13.90 18.24
C HIS A 664 16.33 12.46 18.71
N LYS A 665 16.21 11.45 17.85
CA LYS A 665 16.54 10.05 18.18
C LYS A 665 18.01 9.91 18.59
N SER A 666 18.93 10.57 17.88
CA SER A 666 20.36 10.56 18.19
C SER A 666 20.64 11.21 19.56
N LYS A 667 20.11 12.41 19.81
CA LYS A 667 20.25 13.09 21.11
C LYS A 667 19.65 12.28 22.26
N ALA A 668 18.46 11.71 22.09
CA ALA A 668 17.82 10.84 23.08
C ALA A 668 18.69 9.61 23.39
N THR A 669 19.18 8.91 22.36
CA THR A 669 20.05 7.74 22.52
C THR A 669 21.34 8.10 23.27
N GLN A 670 21.97 9.23 22.94
CA GLN A 670 23.19 9.71 23.62
C GLN A 670 22.94 10.13 25.08
N SER A 671 21.81 10.78 25.37
CA SER A 671 21.46 11.18 26.74
C SER A 671 21.06 9.98 27.61
N LEU A 672 20.31 9.01 27.07
CA LEU A 672 20.01 7.76 27.77
C LEU A 672 21.29 6.95 28.04
N ALA A 673 22.20 6.85 27.07
CA ALA A 673 23.49 6.16 27.25
C ALA A 673 24.39 6.80 28.33
N ARG A 674 24.28 8.12 28.54
CA ARG A 674 24.95 8.84 29.65
C ARG A 674 24.23 8.69 30.99
N LEU A 675 22.91 8.50 30.98
CA LEU A 675 22.12 8.31 32.21
C LEU A 675 22.25 6.90 32.78
N LEU A 676 22.23 5.86 31.93
CA LEU A 676 22.21 4.45 32.34
C LEU A 676 23.29 4.02 33.36
N PRO A 677 24.55 4.51 33.33
CA PRO A 677 25.56 4.19 34.36
C PRO A 677 25.32 4.84 35.73
N HIS A 678 24.42 5.81 35.83
CA HIS A 678 24.23 6.68 36.99
C HIS A 678 22.76 6.72 37.48
N VAL A 679 21.94 5.75 37.07
CA VAL A 679 20.51 5.69 37.43
C VAL A 679 20.31 5.57 38.93
N ASP A 680 19.55 6.52 39.48
CA ASP A 680 19.13 6.59 40.88
C ASP A 680 17.60 6.50 41.02
N ARG A 681 17.09 6.61 42.25
CA ARG A 681 15.65 6.55 42.57
C ARG A 681 14.83 7.64 41.87
N THR A 682 15.45 8.76 41.52
CA THR A 682 14.84 9.97 40.93
C THR A 682 14.95 10.05 39.40
N SER A 683 15.65 9.10 38.78
CA SER A 683 15.91 9.07 37.34
C SER A 683 15.64 7.72 36.68
N ALA A 684 15.31 6.68 37.45
CA ALA A 684 15.00 5.35 36.95
C ALA A 684 13.70 5.30 36.12
N ASP A 685 12.70 6.13 36.43
CA ASP A 685 11.48 6.28 35.64
C ASP A 685 11.73 7.03 34.32
N ILE A 686 12.54 8.09 34.34
CA ILE A 686 13.06 8.79 33.15
C ILE A 686 13.83 7.82 32.24
N ALA A 687 14.73 7.01 32.80
CA ALA A 687 15.49 6.01 32.04
C ALA A 687 14.56 4.92 31.46
N LEU A 688 13.53 4.50 32.20
CA LEU A 688 12.56 3.50 31.75
C LEU A 688 11.70 4.04 30.60
N VAL A 689 11.04 5.19 30.78
CA VAL A 689 10.17 5.77 29.75
C VAL A 689 10.93 6.08 28.46
N SER A 690 12.17 6.56 28.58
CA SER A 690 13.02 6.85 27.41
C SER A 690 13.43 5.58 26.68
N SER A 691 13.69 4.48 27.42
CA SER A 691 13.93 3.16 26.85
C SER A 691 12.68 2.65 26.11
N LEU A 692 11.49 2.80 26.69
CA LEU A 692 10.23 2.36 26.08
C LEU A 692 9.87 3.19 24.83
N LEU A 693 10.01 4.51 24.87
CA LEU A 693 9.73 5.37 23.71
C LEU A 693 10.74 5.19 22.57
N LEU A 694 12.02 4.95 22.85
CA LEU A 694 13.00 4.56 21.84
C LEU A 694 12.72 3.15 21.28
N CYS A 695 12.19 2.23 22.10
CA CYS A 695 11.69 0.95 21.63
C CYS A 695 10.52 1.14 20.64
N MET A 696 9.49 1.91 21.00
CA MET A 696 8.35 2.23 20.13
C MET A 696 8.80 2.87 18.81
N THR A 697 9.70 3.85 18.87
CA THR A 697 10.27 4.54 17.68
C THR A 697 11.00 3.57 16.73
N GLU A 698 11.45 2.42 17.22
CA GLU A 698 12.13 1.39 16.42
C GLU A 698 11.23 0.23 15.99
N LEU A 699 10.26 -0.15 16.81
CA LEU A 699 9.22 -1.11 16.47
C LEU A 699 8.34 -0.57 15.34
N PHE A 700 7.87 0.67 15.45
CA PHE A 700 6.99 1.30 14.44
C PHE A 700 7.74 1.74 13.17
N ASP A 701 9.05 1.90 13.24
CA ASP A 701 9.88 2.01 12.04
C ASP A 701 9.88 0.69 11.24
N GLY A 702 9.99 -0.44 11.95
CA GLY A 702 9.92 -1.79 11.38
C GLY A 702 11.19 -2.25 10.67
N THR A 703 12.26 -1.45 10.60
CA THR A 703 13.54 -1.86 9.99
C THR A 703 14.66 -2.10 11.01
N SER A 704 14.59 -1.48 12.20
CA SER A 704 15.63 -1.59 13.23
C SER A 704 15.58 -2.91 14.02
N GLU A 705 16.75 -3.44 14.39
CA GLU A 705 16.87 -4.51 15.41
C GLU A 705 17.12 -3.98 16.83
N GLY A 706 17.38 -2.68 17.00
CA GLY A 706 17.83 -2.06 18.26
C GLY A 706 16.79 -2.07 19.39
N TRP A 707 15.50 -2.20 19.08
CA TRP A 707 14.41 -2.39 20.06
C TRP A 707 14.67 -3.58 21.02
N LYS A 708 15.39 -4.61 20.56
CA LYS A 708 15.82 -5.78 21.37
C LYS A 708 16.76 -5.39 22.52
N LEU A 709 17.49 -4.28 22.39
CA LEU A 709 18.35 -3.72 23.43
C LEU A 709 17.54 -2.84 24.37
N HIS A 710 16.64 -2.02 23.83
CA HIS A 710 15.75 -1.13 24.60
C HIS A 710 14.85 -1.93 25.57
N LEU A 711 14.20 -3.01 25.12
CA LEU A 711 13.41 -3.90 25.99
C LEU A 711 14.26 -4.56 27.09
N LYS A 712 15.49 -5.00 26.76
CA LYS A 712 16.43 -5.58 27.75
C LYS A 712 16.95 -4.54 28.75
N GLY A 713 17.01 -3.27 28.37
CA GLY A 713 17.21 -2.14 29.27
C GLY A 713 16.01 -1.95 30.19
N ALA A 714 14.82 -1.81 29.62
CA ALA A 714 13.56 -1.64 30.35
C ALA A 714 13.32 -2.75 31.39
N LYS A 715 13.55 -4.04 31.05
CA LYS A 715 13.45 -5.15 32.02
C LYS A 715 14.34 -4.95 33.24
N ARG A 716 15.59 -4.52 33.03
CA ARG A 716 16.55 -4.29 34.13
C ARG A 716 16.14 -3.09 34.99
N LEU A 717 15.63 -2.03 34.37
CA LEU A 717 15.12 -0.84 35.06
C LEU A 717 13.88 -1.16 35.90
N LEU A 718 12.94 -1.95 35.38
CA LEU A 718 11.77 -2.44 36.14
C LEU A 718 12.17 -3.27 37.36
N ILE A 719 13.11 -4.20 37.23
CA ILE A 719 13.61 -5.01 38.36
C ILE A 719 14.26 -4.12 39.43
N THR A 720 14.97 -3.05 39.02
CA THR A 720 15.55 -2.07 39.95
C THR A 720 14.47 -1.22 40.63
N LEU A 721 13.48 -0.73 39.88
CA LEU A 721 12.35 0.06 40.42
C LEU A 721 11.50 -0.74 41.40
N LYS A 722 11.14 -2.00 41.08
CA LYS A 722 10.43 -2.94 41.96
C LYS A 722 11.14 -3.10 43.32
N LYS A 723 12.48 -3.15 43.32
CA LYS A 723 13.31 -3.22 44.54
C LYS A 723 13.42 -1.89 45.30
N GLN A 724 13.10 -0.76 44.68
CA GLN A 724 13.23 0.58 45.29
C GLN A 724 11.89 1.15 45.79
N GLN A 725 10.77 0.87 45.14
CA GLN A 725 9.47 1.51 45.45
C GLN A 725 8.64 0.78 46.51
N GLY A 726 8.82 -0.53 46.69
CA GLY A 726 7.98 -1.32 47.61
C GLY A 726 6.57 -1.53 47.05
N GLU A 727 5.54 -1.47 47.90
CA GLU A 727 4.13 -1.67 47.49
C GLU A 727 3.44 -0.38 46.99
N MET A 728 4.05 0.80 47.19
CA MET A 728 3.45 2.09 46.81
C MET A 728 3.63 2.40 45.32
N MET A 729 2.77 1.81 44.48
CA MET A 729 2.85 1.96 43.03
C MET A 729 2.06 3.16 42.50
N THR A 730 2.78 4.21 42.10
CA THR A 730 2.23 5.45 41.52
C THR A 730 1.61 5.22 40.12
N GLY A 731 0.64 6.07 39.72
CA GLY A 731 -0.12 5.90 38.47
C GLY A 731 0.76 5.84 37.20
N HIS A 732 1.72 6.76 37.07
CA HIS A 732 2.69 6.74 35.96
C HIS A 732 3.52 5.44 35.92
N TYR A 733 3.88 4.84 37.06
CA TYR A 733 4.57 3.54 37.07
C TYR A 733 3.65 2.41 36.57
N LYS A 734 2.38 2.37 37.01
CA LYS A 734 1.40 1.38 36.51
C LYS A 734 1.27 1.46 34.98
N PHE A 735 1.24 2.67 34.41
CA PHE A 735 1.27 2.87 32.96
C PHE A 735 2.58 2.39 32.31
N LEU A 736 3.76 2.75 32.84
CA LEU A 736 5.05 2.31 32.28
C LEU A 736 5.23 0.79 32.35
N LEU A 737 4.74 0.12 33.41
CA LEU A 737 4.74 -1.34 33.52
C LEU A 737 3.83 -2.00 32.47
N ARG A 738 2.61 -1.47 32.27
CA ARG A 738 1.68 -1.93 31.22
C ARG A 738 2.29 -1.76 29.83
N LEU A 739 2.86 -0.59 29.55
CA LEU A 739 3.51 -0.31 28.27
C LEU A 739 4.72 -1.24 28.03
N ALA A 740 5.52 -1.52 29.06
CA ALA A 740 6.64 -2.45 28.95
C ALA A 740 6.19 -3.89 28.64
N ARG A 741 5.13 -4.37 29.29
CA ARG A 741 4.55 -5.70 29.02
C ARG A 741 3.90 -5.78 27.64
N PHE A 742 3.15 -4.75 27.25
CA PHE A 742 2.58 -4.64 25.90
C PHE A 742 3.65 -4.71 24.82
N LEU A 743 4.71 -3.89 24.91
CA LEU A 743 5.77 -3.85 23.90
C LEU A 743 6.63 -5.12 23.84
N ASP A 744 6.72 -5.87 24.94
CA ASP A 744 7.41 -7.16 24.95
C ASP A 744 6.54 -8.30 24.38
N SER A 745 5.25 -8.35 24.74
CA SER A 745 4.29 -9.30 24.17
C SER A 745 4.07 -9.04 22.67
N ALA A 746 3.96 -7.77 22.28
CA ALA A 746 3.96 -7.32 20.89
C ALA A 746 5.20 -7.75 20.11
N ALA A 747 6.35 -7.95 20.77
CA ALA A 747 7.54 -8.48 20.12
C ALA A 747 7.48 -10.02 19.90
N THR A 748 6.71 -10.79 20.68
CA THR A 748 6.67 -12.26 20.56
C THR A 748 5.93 -12.71 19.30
N THR A 749 4.76 -12.09 19.04
CA THR A 749 3.81 -12.32 17.92
C THR A 749 4.44 -12.78 16.61
N SER A 750 5.58 -12.16 16.28
CA SER A 750 6.27 -12.25 15.00
C SER A 750 7.72 -12.71 15.12
N THR A 751 8.36 -12.59 16.28
CA THR A 751 9.71 -13.15 16.48
C THR A 751 9.71 -14.66 16.58
N CYS A 752 8.58 -15.27 16.92
CA CYS A 752 8.47 -16.70 17.21
C CYS A 752 9.38 -17.11 18.38
N ARG A 753 9.48 -16.23 19.40
CA ARG A 753 10.31 -16.40 20.60
C ARG A 753 9.52 -16.06 21.86
N PRO A 754 9.88 -16.61 23.02
CA PRO A 754 9.28 -16.24 24.31
C PRO A 754 9.49 -14.74 24.64
N PRO A 755 8.62 -14.14 25.48
CA PRO A 755 8.79 -12.77 25.96
C PRO A 755 10.13 -12.57 26.68
N LEU A 756 10.80 -11.43 26.47
CA LEU A 756 12.08 -11.12 27.12
C LEU A 756 11.85 -10.79 28.60
N ILE A 757 10.72 -10.16 28.92
CA ILE A 757 10.13 -9.95 30.25
C ILE A 757 9.27 -11.18 30.62
N GLY A 758 9.90 -12.36 30.53
CA GLY A 758 9.25 -13.66 30.72
C GLY A 758 8.52 -13.87 32.06
N GLU A 759 7.74 -14.95 32.08
CA GLU A 759 6.67 -15.29 33.03
C GLU A 759 7.09 -15.28 34.52
N GLU A 760 6.97 -14.13 35.19
CA GLU A 760 6.56 -14.09 36.60
C GLU A 760 5.03 -13.95 36.63
N GLU A 761 4.30 -15.07 36.55
CA GLU A 761 2.83 -15.09 36.72
C GLU A 761 2.41 -14.40 38.03
N ALA A 762 3.26 -14.48 39.05
CA ALA A 762 3.14 -13.74 40.31
C ALA A 762 3.01 -12.21 40.13
N GLU A 763 3.70 -11.59 39.16
CA GLU A 763 3.52 -10.15 38.88
C GLU A 763 2.31 -9.82 37.97
N ALA A 764 1.78 -10.80 37.24
CA ALA A 764 0.51 -10.64 36.52
C ALA A 764 -0.65 -10.67 37.52
N VAL A 765 -0.67 -11.71 38.36
CA VAL A 765 -1.61 -11.88 39.49
C VAL A 765 -1.53 -10.73 40.49
N ALA A 766 -0.34 -10.18 40.76
CA ALA A 766 -0.20 -8.99 41.61
C ALA A 766 -0.84 -7.73 40.98
N LEU A 767 -0.76 -7.56 39.65
CA LEU A 767 -1.35 -6.40 38.98
C LEU A 767 -2.89 -6.50 38.95
N ASP A 768 -3.44 -7.68 38.64
CA ASP A 768 -4.88 -7.94 38.65
C ASP A 768 -5.49 -7.70 40.03
N ARG A 769 -4.85 -8.20 41.10
CA ARG A 769 -5.29 -7.99 42.50
C ARG A 769 -5.23 -6.52 42.98
N MET A 770 -4.67 -5.60 42.18
CA MET A 770 -4.39 -4.20 42.56
C MET A 770 -5.14 -3.15 41.71
N THR A 771 -6.20 -3.56 40.99
CA THR A 771 -7.06 -2.64 40.21
C THR A 771 -8.54 -2.91 40.47
N SER A 772 -9.32 -1.86 40.76
CA SER A 772 -10.76 -1.95 41.04
C SER A 772 -11.63 -2.02 39.78
N THR A 773 -11.09 -1.66 38.61
CA THR A 773 -11.71 -1.83 37.29
C THR A 773 -10.64 -2.22 36.24
N PRO A 774 -10.23 -3.51 36.16
CA PRO A 774 -9.09 -3.93 35.33
C PRO A 774 -9.23 -3.61 33.83
N ASP A 775 -10.39 -3.90 33.24
CA ASP A 775 -10.61 -3.85 31.77
C ASP A 775 -10.35 -2.47 31.15
N GLU A 776 -10.66 -1.36 31.85
CA GLU A 776 -10.70 -0.03 31.22
C GLU A 776 -9.33 0.63 31.03
N GLU A 777 -8.39 0.41 31.94
CA GLU A 777 -7.04 0.99 31.85
C GLU A 777 -6.14 0.13 30.96
N ASP A 778 -6.29 -1.20 31.01
CA ASP A 778 -5.54 -2.10 30.16
C ASP A 778 -6.00 -1.96 28.69
N SER A 779 -7.31 -1.80 28.44
CA SER A 779 -7.85 -1.43 27.11
C SER A 779 -7.23 -0.16 26.51
N ALA A 780 -6.75 0.78 27.33
CA ALA A 780 -6.16 2.04 26.85
C ALA A 780 -4.75 1.86 26.26
N VAL A 781 -4.06 0.76 26.57
CA VAL A 781 -2.71 0.45 26.08
C VAL A 781 -2.72 -0.71 25.07
N TYR A 782 -3.49 -1.76 25.34
CA TYR A 782 -3.46 -3.01 24.55
C TYR A 782 -4.41 -3.00 23.34
N GLY A 783 -5.39 -2.08 23.28
CA GLY A 783 -6.41 -2.02 22.22
C GLY A 783 -7.50 -3.10 22.35
N ILE A 784 -7.10 -4.34 22.56
CA ILE A 784 -7.95 -5.52 22.78
C ILE A 784 -7.65 -6.12 24.18
N PRO A 785 -8.41 -7.13 24.68
CA PRO A 785 -8.14 -7.74 25.99
C PRO A 785 -6.71 -8.28 26.11
N LYS A 786 -6.02 -7.92 27.20
CA LYS A 786 -4.60 -8.25 27.45
C LYS A 786 -4.34 -9.76 27.49
N GLU A 787 -5.34 -10.56 27.82
CA GLU A 787 -5.23 -12.02 27.90
C GLU A 787 -4.88 -12.63 26.54
N LEU A 788 -5.30 -12.01 25.44
CA LEU A 788 -4.92 -12.43 24.08
C LEU A 788 -3.41 -12.28 23.86
N PHE A 789 -2.78 -11.23 24.41
CA PHE A 789 -1.32 -11.07 24.37
C PHE A 789 -0.61 -12.16 25.19
N HIS A 790 -1.14 -12.52 26.36
CA HIS A 790 -0.61 -13.64 27.15
C HIS A 790 -0.85 -15.02 26.50
N LEU A 791 -1.90 -15.18 25.68
CA LEU A 791 -2.13 -16.40 24.91
C LEU A 791 -1.13 -16.52 23.74
N ILE A 792 -0.84 -15.45 22.99
CA ILE A 792 0.19 -15.47 21.94
C ILE A 792 1.61 -15.64 22.52
N ASP A 793 1.88 -15.12 23.73
CA ASP A 793 3.14 -15.38 24.44
C ASP A 793 3.34 -16.87 24.73
N ARG A 794 2.33 -17.56 25.31
CA ARG A 794 2.41 -19.01 25.56
C ARG A 794 2.54 -19.82 24.26
N VAL A 795 1.84 -19.42 23.19
CA VAL A 795 2.00 -20.01 21.85
C VAL A 795 3.44 -19.85 21.34
N ASN A 796 4.08 -18.69 21.54
CA ASN A 796 5.48 -18.48 21.15
C ASN A 796 6.50 -19.14 22.09
N THR A 797 6.16 -19.37 23.35
CA THR A 797 6.94 -20.22 24.27
C THR A 797 6.93 -21.68 23.80
N LEU A 798 5.77 -22.22 23.39
CA LEU A 798 5.68 -23.51 22.71
C LEU A 798 6.49 -23.53 21.39
N ALA A 799 6.53 -22.41 20.66
CA ALA A 799 7.29 -22.34 19.40
C ALA A 799 8.81 -22.58 19.57
N ASP A 800 9.41 -22.14 20.68
CA ASP A 800 10.83 -22.36 20.98
C ASP A 800 11.13 -23.86 21.22
N LEU A 801 10.19 -24.54 21.89
CA LEU A 801 10.23 -25.99 22.17
C LEU A 801 10.07 -26.86 20.91
N ARG A 802 9.73 -26.32 19.73
CA ARG A 802 9.67 -27.12 18.49
C ARG A 802 11.00 -27.83 18.18
N SER A 803 12.11 -27.28 18.64
CA SER A 803 13.45 -27.84 18.45
C SER A 803 13.77 -29.06 19.33
N THR A 804 12.96 -29.35 20.36
CA THR A 804 13.16 -30.49 21.27
C THR A 804 12.31 -31.71 20.91
N ARG A 805 11.53 -31.65 19.82
CA ARG A 805 10.70 -32.76 19.28
C ARG A 805 11.62 -33.76 18.55
N VAL A 806 12.26 -34.66 19.31
CA VAL A 806 13.29 -35.61 18.81
C VAL A 806 12.90 -37.09 18.96
N ASP A 807 11.94 -37.40 19.81
CA ASP A 807 11.41 -38.73 20.09
C ASP A 807 9.90 -38.69 20.45
N GLU A 808 9.24 -39.85 20.49
CA GLU A 808 7.79 -39.95 20.72
C GLU A 808 7.33 -39.38 22.07
N ALA A 809 8.16 -39.46 23.12
CA ALA A 809 7.82 -38.90 24.43
C ALA A 809 7.93 -37.37 24.44
N SER A 810 8.93 -36.82 23.75
CA SER A 810 9.07 -35.38 23.53
C SER A 810 7.96 -34.80 22.65
N GLU A 811 7.48 -35.55 21.64
CA GLU A 811 6.33 -35.20 20.81
C GLU A 811 5.02 -35.24 21.62
N ALA A 812 4.82 -36.28 22.44
CA ALA A 812 3.65 -36.39 23.31
C ALA A 812 3.60 -35.26 24.35
N ALA A 813 4.73 -34.92 24.98
CA ALA A 813 4.82 -33.80 25.91
C ALA A 813 4.58 -32.44 25.22
N PHE A 814 5.11 -32.25 24.00
CA PHE A 814 4.86 -31.06 23.19
C PHE A 814 3.37 -30.92 22.83
N ARG A 815 2.71 -32.01 22.43
CA ARG A 815 1.27 -32.02 22.11
C ARG A 815 0.38 -31.86 23.33
N LEU A 816 0.77 -32.38 24.50
CA LEU A 816 0.07 -32.13 25.76
C LEU A 816 0.06 -30.63 26.10
N HIS A 817 1.22 -29.97 26.06
CA HIS A 817 1.32 -28.53 26.31
C HIS A 817 0.60 -27.70 25.22
N ALA A 818 0.55 -28.17 23.97
CA ALA A 818 -0.26 -27.55 22.93
C ALA A 818 -1.77 -27.61 23.24
N ASN A 819 -2.28 -28.75 23.72
CA ASN A 819 -3.67 -28.91 24.13
C ASN A 819 -3.99 -28.01 25.34
N GLU A 820 -3.11 -27.91 26.34
CA GLU A 820 -3.24 -26.97 27.47
C GLU A 820 -3.27 -25.48 27.05
N ILE A 821 -2.76 -25.16 25.86
CA ILE A 821 -2.89 -23.83 25.26
C ILE A 821 -4.25 -23.72 24.53
N GLU A 822 -4.63 -24.70 23.69
CA GLU A 822 -5.93 -24.70 22.99
C GLU A 822 -7.12 -24.65 23.98
N ASP A 823 -7.08 -25.43 25.06
CA ASP A 823 -8.09 -25.44 26.12
C ASP A 823 -8.19 -24.10 26.86
N ARG A 824 -7.08 -23.39 27.09
CA ARG A 824 -7.14 -22.04 27.68
C ARG A 824 -7.67 -20.98 26.71
N ILE A 825 -7.43 -21.12 25.41
CA ILE A 825 -8.10 -20.26 24.40
C ILE A 825 -9.61 -20.58 24.39
N ASN A 826 -9.99 -21.86 24.44
CA ASN A 826 -11.39 -22.29 24.47
C ASN A 826 -12.13 -21.80 25.73
N HIS A 827 -11.50 -21.89 26.90
CA HIS A 827 -12.04 -21.41 28.17
C HIS A 827 -12.23 -19.88 28.17
N TRP A 828 -11.20 -19.13 27.75
CA TRP A 828 -11.27 -17.67 27.65
C TRP A 828 -12.36 -17.22 26.66
N SER A 829 -12.45 -17.88 25.49
CA SER A 829 -13.46 -17.59 24.48
C SER A 829 -14.87 -17.88 25.01
N TYR A 830 -15.07 -18.98 25.74
CA TYR A 830 -16.35 -19.28 26.40
C TYR A 830 -16.77 -18.20 27.42
N GLU A 831 -15.85 -17.74 28.28
CA GLU A 831 -16.16 -16.74 29.31
C GLU A 831 -16.45 -15.34 28.75
N ARG A 832 -15.76 -14.93 27.67
CA ARG A 832 -15.96 -13.62 27.03
C ARG A 832 -17.02 -13.62 25.92
N GLY A 833 -17.77 -14.72 25.72
CA GLY A 833 -18.85 -14.79 24.73
C GLY A 833 -18.37 -14.88 23.27
N GLY A 834 -17.24 -15.55 23.06
CA GLY A 834 -16.59 -15.75 21.76
C GLY A 834 -17.19 -16.87 20.91
N MET A 835 -16.32 -17.50 20.11
CA MET A 835 -16.64 -18.21 18.87
C MET A 835 -17.81 -19.21 18.96
N PRO A 836 -18.82 -19.13 18.07
CA PRO A 836 -19.84 -20.17 17.94
C PRO A 836 -19.20 -21.54 17.65
N ARG A 837 -19.63 -22.58 18.38
CA ARG A 837 -19.02 -23.91 18.26
C ARG A 837 -19.16 -24.47 16.85
N VAL A 838 -18.10 -25.12 16.35
CA VAL A 838 -18.11 -25.90 15.10
C VAL A 838 -19.01 -27.14 15.30
N GLY A 839 -20.32 -26.94 15.10
CA GLY A 839 -21.33 -27.97 15.37
C GLY A 839 -22.68 -27.41 15.86
N GLY A 840 -23.25 -26.43 15.16
CA GLY A 840 -24.61 -25.93 15.43
C GLY A 840 -24.81 -24.46 15.05
N TRP A 841 -25.48 -24.20 13.94
CA TRP A 841 -25.88 -22.83 13.54
C TRP A 841 -27.14 -22.39 14.29
N THR A 842 -26.96 -21.60 15.36
CA THR A 842 -28.03 -20.77 15.94
C THR A 842 -27.48 -19.37 16.19
N VAL A 843 -28.02 -18.37 15.48
CA VAL A 843 -27.65 -16.97 15.63
C VAL A 843 -28.16 -16.45 16.99
N PRO A 844 -27.34 -15.75 17.81
CA PRO A 844 -27.83 -15.13 19.03
C PRO A 844 -28.86 -14.03 18.73
N PRO A 845 -29.92 -13.87 19.54
CA PRO A 845 -30.83 -12.73 19.38
C PRO A 845 -30.09 -11.41 19.62
N PRO A 846 -30.42 -10.32 18.90
CA PRO A 846 -29.76 -9.03 19.09
C PRO A 846 -30.06 -8.45 20.48
N PRO A 847 -29.09 -7.77 21.12
CA PRO A 847 -29.31 -7.14 22.43
C PRO A 847 -30.30 -5.98 22.31
N SER A 848 -31.29 -5.96 23.20
CA SER A 848 -32.35 -4.94 23.23
C SER A 848 -31.91 -3.68 23.98
N SER A 849 -31.29 -2.73 23.28
CA SER A 849 -31.08 -1.36 23.79
C SER A 849 -31.10 -0.31 22.67
N SER A 850 -31.79 0.81 22.93
CA SER A 850 -31.99 1.89 21.95
C SER A 850 -30.71 2.73 21.76
N PRO A 851 -30.22 2.94 20.52
CA PRO A 851 -29.04 3.77 20.27
C PRO A 851 -29.39 5.26 20.27
N SER A 852 -29.31 5.91 21.44
CA SER A 852 -29.29 7.37 21.52
C SER A 852 -27.89 7.92 21.20
N SER A 853 -27.78 8.67 20.10
CA SER A 853 -26.55 9.28 19.54
C SER A 853 -25.48 8.30 19.04
N SER A 854 -25.11 8.44 17.77
CA SER A 854 -23.94 7.77 17.18
C SER A 854 -22.65 8.41 17.70
N PRO A 855 -21.63 7.64 18.12
CA PRO A 855 -20.36 8.21 18.58
C PRO A 855 -19.58 8.86 17.42
N PRO A 856 -18.82 9.93 17.67
CA PRO A 856 -17.95 10.57 16.68
C PRO A 856 -16.98 9.58 15.99
N PRO A 857 -16.58 9.85 14.73
CA PRO A 857 -15.75 8.93 13.93
C PRO A 857 -14.34 8.67 14.51
N SER A 858 -13.89 9.50 15.45
CA SER A 858 -12.60 9.36 16.15
C SER A 858 -12.56 8.27 17.23
N PHE A 859 -13.67 7.57 17.51
CA PHE A 859 -13.76 6.61 18.61
C PHE A 859 -14.19 5.21 18.12
N PRO A 860 -13.61 4.13 18.69
CA PRO A 860 -14.01 2.77 18.35
C PRO A 860 -15.40 2.48 18.94
N THR A 861 -16.27 1.86 18.16
CA THR A 861 -17.52 1.32 18.71
C THR A 861 -17.24 0.08 19.56
N GLN A 862 -18.16 -0.29 20.44
CA GLN A 862 -18.08 -1.59 21.13
C GLN A 862 -18.03 -2.74 20.11
N ASP A 863 -18.70 -2.59 18.96
CA ASP A 863 -18.63 -3.55 17.86
C ASP A 863 -17.22 -3.64 17.24
N ASP A 864 -16.56 -2.51 16.92
CA ASP A 864 -15.17 -2.52 16.41
C ASP A 864 -14.25 -3.28 17.39
N VAL A 865 -14.43 -3.07 18.71
CA VAL A 865 -13.64 -3.75 19.77
C VAL A 865 -13.89 -5.26 19.75
N VAL A 866 -15.15 -5.69 19.67
CA VAL A 866 -15.51 -7.12 19.60
C VAL A 866 -14.96 -7.77 18.33
N GLN A 867 -15.06 -7.10 17.18
CA GLN A 867 -14.52 -7.62 15.92
C GLN A 867 -12.98 -7.70 15.94
N ALA A 868 -12.28 -6.69 16.46
CA ALA A 868 -10.82 -6.72 16.60
C ALA A 868 -10.38 -7.86 17.55
N THR A 869 -11.13 -8.06 18.64
CA THR A 869 -10.92 -9.13 19.62
C THR A 869 -11.08 -10.52 18.96
N TRP A 870 -12.14 -10.74 18.17
CA TRP A 870 -12.35 -12.00 17.45
C TRP A 870 -11.29 -12.25 16.37
N ALA A 871 -10.93 -11.23 15.58
CA ALA A 871 -9.90 -11.36 14.55
C ALA A 871 -8.55 -11.80 15.16
N PHE A 872 -8.22 -11.28 16.34
CA PHE A 872 -7.02 -11.65 17.07
C PHE A 872 -7.12 -13.04 17.72
N GLU A 873 -8.29 -13.48 18.23
CA GLU A 873 -8.49 -14.86 18.69
C GLU A 873 -8.26 -15.88 17.55
N TYR A 874 -8.88 -15.65 16.37
CA TYR A 874 -8.66 -16.50 15.19
C TYR A 874 -7.18 -16.51 14.76
N ALA A 875 -6.49 -15.37 14.83
CA ALA A 875 -5.06 -15.26 14.53
C ALA A 875 -4.19 -16.09 15.49
N ILE A 876 -4.51 -16.11 16.79
CA ILE A 876 -3.82 -16.95 17.78
C ILE A 876 -4.05 -18.44 17.50
N ARG A 877 -5.28 -18.85 17.17
CA ARG A 877 -5.59 -20.25 16.85
C ARG A 877 -4.87 -20.73 15.59
N LEU A 878 -4.87 -19.92 14.53
CA LEU A 878 -4.10 -20.16 13.31
C LEU A 878 -2.60 -20.20 13.58
N ARG A 879 -2.11 -19.37 14.50
CA ARG A 879 -0.70 -19.36 14.91
C ARG A 879 -0.31 -20.62 15.70
N LEU A 880 -1.15 -21.08 16.62
CA LEU A 880 -0.95 -22.34 17.35
C LEU A 880 -0.91 -23.53 16.38
N HIS A 881 -1.85 -23.59 15.44
CA HIS A 881 -1.86 -24.62 14.37
C HIS A 881 -0.55 -24.63 13.55
N GLN A 882 -0.06 -23.46 13.12
CA GLN A 882 1.25 -23.31 12.44
C GLN A 882 2.45 -23.78 13.28
N ILE A 883 2.31 -23.86 14.61
CA ILE A 883 3.34 -24.29 15.56
C ILE A 883 3.28 -25.78 15.84
N VAL A 884 2.07 -26.37 15.92
CA VAL A 884 1.88 -27.80 16.15
C VAL A 884 2.06 -28.61 14.87
N GLU A 885 1.21 -28.34 13.86
CA GLU A 885 1.09 -29.16 12.64
C GLU A 885 1.91 -28.60 11.47
N GLY A 886 2.00 -27.26 11.35
CA GLY A 886 2.83 -26.60 10.34
C GLY A 886 2.05 -25.68 9.39
N TYR A 887 2.67 -25.33 8.27
CA TYR A 887 2.15 -24.31 7.33
C TYR A 887 1.44 -24.95 6.12
N GLU A 888 0.82 -26.11 6.32
CA GLU A 888 0.02 -26.79 5.30
C GLU A 888 -1.33 -26.06 5.13
N LEU A 889 -1.73 -25.80 3.89
CA LEU A 889 -2.89 -24.96 3.56
C LEU A 889 -4.17 -25.76 3.31
N THR A 890 -4.03 -27.06 3.09
CA THR A 890 -5.14 -27.99 2.80
C THR A 890 -5.93 -28.43 4.04
N ASP A 891 -5.48 -28.09 5.25
CA ASP A 891 -6.20 -28.35 6.50
C ASP A 891 -7.45 -27.45 6.61
N PRO A 892 -8.68 -28.01 6.77
CA PRO A 892 -9.91 -27.23 6.93
C PRO A 892 -9.88 -26.21 8.10
N LYS A 893 -9.11 -26.46 9.17
CA LYS A 893 -8.93 -25.49 10.28
C LYS A 893 -8.31 -24.18 9.75
N VAL A 894 -7.36 -24.26 8.83
CA VAL A 894 -6.68 -23.07 8.26
C VAL A 894 -7.66 -22.21 7.47
N GLY A 895 -8.49 -22.83 6.62
CA GLY A 895 -9.55 -22.13 5.90
C GLY A 895 -10.51 -21.40 6.85
N HIS A 896 -11.04 -22.12 7.84
CA HIS A 896 -11.95 -21.58 8.85
C HIS A 896 -11.35 -20.39 9.63
N TYR A 897 -10.09 -20.49 10.08
CA TYR A 897 -9.47 -19.39 10.82
C TYR A 897 -9.16 -18.18 9.92
N VAL A 898 -8.75 -18.38 8.65
CA VAL A 898 -8.56 -17.28 7.69
C VAL A 898 -9.87 -16.55 7.44
N GLU A 899 -10.96 -17.26 7.19
CA GLU A 899 -12.28 -16.67 6.93
C GLU A 899 -12.82 -15.94 8.18
N GLY A 900 -12.59 -16.49 9.38
CA GLY A 900 -12.93 -15.84 10.66
C GLY A 900 -12.20 -14.52 10.91
N ILE A 901 -10.89 -14.44 10.57
CA ILE A 901 -10.12 -13.18 10.60
C ILE A 901 -10.75 -12.16 9.66
N LEU A 902 -10.94 -12.52 8.39
CA LEU A 902 -11.36 -11.57 7.35
C LEU A 902 -12.79 -11.07 7.58
N HIS A 903 -13.71 -11.95 7.95
CA HIS A 903 -15.08 -11.58 8.30
C HIS A 903 -15.15 -10.56 9.45
N SER A 904 -14.26 -10.70 10.44
CA SER A 904 -14.17 -9.76 11.57
C SER A 904 -13.52 -8.44 11.13
N VAL A 905 -12.39 -8.49 10.41
CA VAL A 905 -11.68 -7.29 9.91
C VAL A 905 -12.55 -6.43 8.98
N GLN A 906 -13.33 -7.04 8.09
CA GLN A 906 -14.22 -6.31 7.16
C GLN A 906 -15.34 -5.54 7.87
N LYS A 907 -15.69 -5.90 9.10
CA LYS A 907 -16.70 -5.20 9.92
C LYS A 907 -16.14 -4.01 10.70
N ILE A 908 -14.82 -3.91 10.86
CA ILE A 908 -14.18 -2.79 11.57
C ILE A 908 -14.10 -1.60 10.63
N ARG A 909 -14.61 -0.44 11.06
CA ARG A 909 -14.66 0.77 10.22
C ARG A 909 -13.25 1.26 9.84
N TYR A 910 -13.09 1.80 8.62
CA TYR A 910 -11.83 2.40 8.19
C TYR A 910 -11.48 3.62 9.05
N GLY A 911 -10.20 3.76 9.42
CA GLY A 911 -9.74 4.82 10.31
C GLY A 911 -10.11 4.65 11.79
N SER A 912 -10.70 3.50 12.19
CA SER A 912 -10.90 3.19 13.61
C SER A 912 -9.54 3.08 14.32
N PRO A 913 -9.36 3.61 15.54
CA PRO A 913 -8.07 3.58 16.25
C PRO A 913 -7.62 2.15 16.65
N LEU A 914 -8.47 1.15 16.43
CA LEU A 914 -8.15 -0.28 16.53
C LEU A 914 -7.42 -0.86 15.30
N GLU A 915 -7.28 -0.09 14.21
CA GLU A 915 -6.63 -0.56 12.98
C GLU A 915 -5.18 -1.03 13.21
N SER A 916 -4.46 -0.40 14.14
CA SER A 916 -3.12 -0.83 14.58
C SER A 916 -3.10 -2.32 14.98
N CYS A 917 -4.03 -2.75 15.81
CA CYS A 917 -4.14 -4.13 16.31
C CYS A 917 -4.47 -5.19 15.23
N LEU A 918 -4.73 -4.78 13.99
CA LEU A 918 -5.11 -5.69 12.89
C LEU A 918 -3.91 -6.22 12.10
N ILE A 919 -2.69 -5.71 12.36
CA ILE A 919 -1.47 -6.13 11.65
C ILE A 919 -1.17 -7.61 11.87
N PHE A 920 -1.20 -8.10 13.11
CA PHE A 920 -0.98 -9.52 13.39
C PHE A 920 -2.05 -10.42 12.75
N PRO A 921 -3.37 -10.17 12.90
CA PRO A 921 -4.41 -10.89 12.17
C PRO A 921 -4.24 -10.88 10.64
N LEU A 922 -4.01 -9.71 10.04
CA LEU A 922 -3.87 -9.57 8.58
C LEU A 922 -2.66 -10.35 8.03
N VAL A 923 -1.55 -10.42 8.77
CA VAL A 923 -0.40 -11.25 8.35
C VAL A 923 -0.61 -12.74 8.65
N MET A 924 -1.35 -13.12 9.70
CA MET A 924 -1.71 -14.54 9.89
C MET A 924 -2.63 -15.04 8.76
N ALA A 925 -3.62 -14.23 8.38
CA ALA A 925 -4.49 -14.50 7.24
C ALA A 925 -3.69 -14.49 5.92
N GLY A 926 -2.90 -13.45 5.66
CA GLY A 926 -2.11 -13.31 4.42
C GLY A 926 -1.06 -14.40 4.27
N GLY A 927 -0.44 -14.80 5.39
CA GLY A 927 0.48 -15.92 5.48
C GLY A 927 -0.16 -17.28 5.15
N SER A 928 -1.48 -17.40 5.23
CA SER A 928 -2.21 -18.69 5.16
C SER A 928 -3.32 -18.74 4.10
N CYS A 929 -3.63 -17.63 3.42
CA CYS A 929 -4.64 -17.60 2.37
C CYS A 929 -4.07 -18.11 1.03
N TRP A 930 -4.94 -18.76 0.25
CA TRP A 930 -4.65 -19.22 -1.11
C TRP A 930 -5.55 -18.52 -2.13
N LYS A 931 -6.88 -18.46 -1.87
CA LYS A 931 -7.89 -17.77 -2.69
C LYS A 931 -7.51 -16.31 -3.00
N LEU A 932 -7.77 -15.86 -4.23
CA LEU A 932 -7.51 -14.49 -4.66
C LEU A 932 -8.35 -13.45 -3.91
N GLU A 933 -9.62 -13.74 -3.64
CA GLU A 933 -10.54 -12.87 -2.88
C GLU A 933 -9.94 -12.47 -1.50
N HIS A 934 -9.37 -13.43 -0.78
CA HIS A 934 -8.73 -13.19 0.51
C HIS A 934 -7.48 -12.31 0.36
N ARG A 935 -6.68 -12.49 -0.70
CA ARG A 935 -5.51 -11.64 -0.98
C ARG A 935 -5.93 -10.18 -1.21
N LEU A 936 -7.00 -9.94 -1.97
CA LEU A 936 -7.50 -8.59 -2.26
C LEU A 936 -7.97 -7.87 -0.99
N VAL A 937 -8.79 -8.50 -0.14
CA VAL A 937 -9.25 -7.92 1.13
C VAL A 937 -8.09 -7.55 2.05
N ILE A 938 -7.06 -8.40 2.12
CA ILE A 938 -5.87 -8.17 2.96
C ILE A 938 -5.02 -7.03 2.39
N GLN A 939 -4.82 -6.99 1.07
CA GLN A 939 -4.01 -5.97 0.41
C GLN A 939 -4.65 -4.58 0.52
N ASP A 940 -5.96 -4.48 0.30
CA ASP A 940 -6.73 -3.24 0.47
C ASP A 940 -6.65 -2.73 1.92
N ARG A 941 -6.92 -3.60 2.91
CA ARG A 941 -6.91 -3.15 4.31
C ARG A 941 -5.54 -2.67 4.77
N LEU A 942 -4.46 -3.36 4.40
CA LEU A 942 -3.09 -2.92 4.69
C LEU A 942 -2.74 -1.61 3.97
N LEU A 943 -3.17 -1.42 2.71
CA LEU A 943 -2.95 -0.20 1.95
C LEU A 943 -3.67 1.02 2.55
N ILE A 944 -4.88 0.83 3.09
CA ILE A 944 -5.62 1.89 3.80
C ILE A 944 -4.95 2.17 5.16
N MET A 945 -4.55 1.15 5.90
CA MET A 945 -3.84 1.30 7.18
C MET A 945 -2.49 2.01 7.06
N GLU A 946 -1.79 1.89 5.93
CA GLU A 946 -0.58 2.69 5.64
C GLU A 946 -0.86 4.20 5.55
N ARG A 947 -2.11 4.60 5.26
CA ARG A 947 -2.56 5.99 5.15
C ARG A 947 -3.19 6.50 6.45
N THR A 948 -4.00 5.69 7.14
CA THR A 948 -4.70 6.09 8.38
C THR A 948 -3.78 6.04 9.60
N CYS A 949 -2.97 5.00 9.75
CA CYS A 949 -2.07 4.80 10.89
C CYS A 949 -0.62 5.22 10.64
N GLY A 950 -0.25 5.55 9.38
CA GLY A 950 0.97 6.25 8.98
C GLY A 950 2.32 5.54 9.15
N PHE A 951 2.51 4.70 10.16
CA PHE A 951 3.81 4.15 10.57
C PHE A 951 4.50 3.22 9.53
N GLY A 952 5.79 2.95 9.75
CA GLY A 952 6.65 2.19 8.82
C GLY A 952 6.39 0.67 8.83
N TYR A 953 6.20 0.09 10.01
CA TYR A 953 5.99 -1.36 10.17
C TYR A 953 4.80 -1.93 9.38
N ILE A 954 3.77 -1.12 9.12
CA ILE A 954 2.58 -1.48 8.33
C ILE A 954 2.95 -1.80 6.87
N TYR A 955 3.76 -0.94 6.24
CA TYR A 955 4.28 -1.16 4.89
C TYR A 955 5.15 -2.42 4.83
N ASN A 956 6.01 -2.61 5.84
CA ASN A 956 6.86 -3.79 5.95
C ASN A 956 6.03 -5.08 6.18
N ALA A 957 4.89 -5.00 6.86
CA ALA A 957 3.93 -6.10 7.00
C ALA A 957 3.25 -6.45 5.67
N ARG A 958 2.94 -5.45 4.84
CA ARG A 958 2.41 -5.66 3.47
C ARG A 958 3.47 -6.32 2.57
N ASP A 959 4.70 -5.81 2.53
CA ASP A 959 5.82 -6.40 1.77
C ASP A 959 6.10 -7.85 2.20
N LEU A 960 6.01 -8.17 3.50
CA LEU A 960 6.11 -9.54 4.00
C LEU A 960 5.02 -10.46 3.38
N VAL A 961 3.76 -10.01 3.36
CA VAL A 961 2.63 -10.78 2.81
C VAL A 961 2.74 -10.90 1.29
N GLU A 962 3.07 -9.81 0.59
CA GLU A 962 3.28 -9.79 -0.86
C GLU A 962 4.44 -10.74 -1.28
N ARG A 963 5.49 -10.86 -0.46
CA ARG A 963 6.56 -11.87 -0.63
C ARG A 963 6.12 -13.31 -0.37
N VAL A 964 5.25 -13.54 0.63
CA VAL A 964 4.68 -14.89 0.87
C VAL A 964 3.88 -15.33 -0.35
N TRP A 965 3.01 -14.46 -0.87
CA TRP A 965 2.22 -14.72 -2.06
C TRP A 965 3.11 -14.98 -3.29
N SER A 966 4.02 -14.05 -3.61
CA SER A 966 4.92 -14.20 -4.76
C SER A 966 5.73 -15.50 -4.72
N ARG A 967 6.17 -15.96 -3.54
CA ARG A 967 6.88 -17.24 -3.38
C ARG A 967 5.97 -18.46 -3.39
N ARG A 968 4.72 -18.34 -2.96
CA ARG A 968 3.71 -19.40 -3.03
C ARG A 968 3.37 -19.68 -4.49
N ASP A 969 3.16 -18.63 -5.26
CA ASP A 969 2.87 -18.69 -6.69
C ASP A 969 4.09 -19.23 -7.49
N GLN A 970 5.32 -18.96 -7.04
CA GLN A 970 6.55 -19.58 -7.59
C GLN A 970 6.80 -21.02 -7.12
N ALA A 971 6.12 -21.48 -6.08
CA ALA A 971 6.27 -22.81 -5.48
C ALA A 971 5.12 -23.77 -5.84
N GLU A 972 4.13 -23.30 -6.60
CA GLU A 972 2.98 -24.09 -7.04
C GLU A 972 3.42 -25.34 -7.83
N GLY A 973 2.75 -26.47 -7.59
CA GLY A 973 3.16 -27.79 -8.12
C GLY A 973 4.46 -28.39 -7.54
N THR A 974 5.29 -27.64 -6.79
CA THR A 974 6.59 -28.15 -6.27
C THR A 974 6.51 -28.82 -4.90
N GLY A 975 5.41 -28.62 -4.17
CA GLY A 975 5.27 -29.05 -2.76
C GLY A 975 6.11 -28.25 -1.75
N ALA A 976 6.77 -27.17 -2.16
CA ALA A 976 7.63 -26.38 -1.27
C ALA A 976 6.81 -25.43 -0.36
N ILE A 977 6.67 -25.80 0.91
CA ILE A 977 5.91 -25.04 1.92
C ILE A 977 6.52 -23.65 2.17
N VAL A 978 5.77 -22.59 1.88
CA VAL A 978 6.16 -21.19 2.09
C VAL A 978 5.75 -20.71 3.48
N ASN A 979 6.76 -20.46 4.33
CA ASN A 979 6.62 -20.08 5.73
C ASN A 979 6.91 -18.58 5.92
N TRP A 980 5.89 -17.79 6.30
CA TRP A 980 6.00 -16.33 6.50
C TRP A 980 7.03 -15.97 7.57
N ALA A 981 7.08 -16.71 8.68
CA ALA A 981 7.98 -16.44 9.79
C ALA A 981 9.45 -16.64 9.39
N ARG A 982 9.73 -17.55 8.44
CA ARG A 982 11.06 -17.72 7.86
C ARG A 982 11.47 -16.50 7.03
N ILE A 983 10.59 -15.98 6.17
CA ILE A 983 10.86 -14.77 5.38
C ILE A 983 11.14 -13.59 6.32
N ARG A 984 10.22 -13.37 7.27
CA ARG A 984 10.34 -12.34 8.32
C ARG A 984 11.67 -12.44 9.08
N TYR A 985 12.06 -13.64 9.51
CA TYR A 985 13.26 -13.85 10.34
C TYR A 985 14.58 -13.64 9.60
N TYR A 986 14.67 -13.98 8.31
CA TYR A 986 15.93 -13.93 7.56
C TYR A 986 16.08 -12.72 6.63
N GLU A 987 15.00 -12.01 6.31
CA GLU A 987 15.00 -10.91 5.34
C GLU A 987 14.43 -9.60 5.89
N MET A 988 13.73 -9.64 7.04
CA MET A 988 13.00 -8.50 7.61
C MET A 988 13.21 -8.43 9.13
N ASN A 989 14.46 -8.58 9.58
CA ASN A 989 14.85 -8.86 10.97
C ASN A 989 14.31 -7.89 12.04
N GLY A 990 14.02 -6.64 11.63
CA GLY A 990 13.49 -5.57 12.48
C GLY A 990 11.96 -5.50 12.54
N LEU A 991 11.25 -6.13 11.60
CA LEU A 991 9.79 -6.07 11.47
C LEU A 991 9.13 -6.74 12.66
N VAL A 992 8.20 -6.05 13.33
CA VAL A 992 7.34 -6.61 14.36
C VAL A 992 5.88 -6.39 13.97
N LEU A 993 5.04 -7.41 14.18
CA LEU A 993 3.65 -7.46 13.72
C LEU A 993 2.72 -7.50 14.93
N PHE A 994 2.08 -6.39 15.26
CA PHE A 994 1.16 -6.28 16.39
C PHE A 994 0.10 -5.24 16.04
#